data_AF-A0A2S6GR08-F1
#
_entry.id   AF-A0A2S6GR08-F1
#
_cell.length_a   1.000
_cell.length_b   1.000
_cell.length_c   1.000
_cell.angle_alpha   90.00
_cell.angle_beta   90.00
_cell.angle_gamma   90.00
#
_symmetry.space_group_name_H-M   'P 1'
#
loop_
_entity.id
_entity.type
_entity.pdbx_description
1 polymer ?
#
loop_
_entity_poly.entity_id
_entity_poly.type
_entity_poly.pdbx_seq_one_letter_code
_entity_poly.pdbx_strand_id
1 'polypeptide(L)'
;MPTMPRLGSGIPLVARGRELRRLRTALEGAAAGRASAVLLAGDAGIGKTRMTEEIGVIARDLGARVLTGRCLDAGETGLPYLPVAEALAQVREHAQSRPALGRLFPEVALPASPEPGGQVAAIATSVWGTRAEQDIGQLQLFDAVHGLLNDLAERAPLLLVLEDLHWADASTRSLLSFLLSRLRSQRMLVLGTYRSDDLHRRHPLRPLLAELVRLPQVERIELAPFGTADARAFVTALAEERLPEPVLREVAGRSEGNAFFAEELLAAYSMSDSVGIPANLVDVLLARVERLNPATQGVVRIASVAGRRVRDAQLRAVADLEDGDLETALREAVAHHVLVPGDGEHYAFRHALLREAVYTDLLPGERVRLHAAYARVLATDSDSRGVAAALAHHSMESHALPAALAASVAATWEAERLGAPAESLDHAERALKLWNAVPADQRPTKVDELTLLRHASWVAGMSGDPERAVAFAKSAVAAAKAAGDTVTPERAATLHRRLAEAMYYIDGREEEAMAAVEQAWAMLADRPDSSDQAWVLTAYATILRSVGRLEESRLHARRALDVARRVGARGPEVDALATLAVLDEADGQAVEARQRLAEVIPRAGEIGAISTELRARYFLCVNLYESGLLDQAAGVVDAGVERARATGLTWSAYGTELRVIQVVIRYVRGDWDGAEAAAEPPGHRVSSTVSARLASVGANIAVARGRFAEAERLVTELRSDWHRDIQIPLVAGGVAAELAAWRGRPDRAVDGVREALDWIAQAGEQWMMATIRLAAHGIAAHADLATTARRAGHPVDAHVAEGERLMSLARQTAANGRPRTGTLGPEGRAWLARGEAELTRLHGPAADTAAPSASSAPAGPLAATTPAADGGTTNDPRSPRPDTPGTSTRASHTQAIAPLESGTPASTGSAVTGLPETDGSTTGGPGRAAPVAGAVAALTRDPGGATVDTGDATLLGGPDGSGTAEAHLDRPDVEAWQRAVAAFGYGAVYEQALCRRRLAEALLGRDDRDPAAEQLRLADEVATRLAAKPLSDALRRTARRARIALGDAVVVRDEVDPFTPRERAVLTLVAAGRTNRQVGEELFISEKTVSVHLSRIMAKLGASRRAEAVAVAYDRGLLSEASGQR
;
A
#
# COMPACT_ATOMS: atom_id res chain seq x y z
N MET A 1 42.93 -45.49 5.22
CA MET A 1 41.59 -44.92 5.00
C MET A 1 41.56 -44.35 3.59
N PRO A 2 40.44 -44.42 2.85
CA PRO A 2 40.30 -43.67 1.61
C PRO A 2 40.32 -42.16 1.90
N THR A 3 40.94 -41.37 1.03
CA THR A 3 41.04 -39.90 1.17
C THR A 3 39.67 -39.25 0.96
N MET A 4 39.17 -38.53 1.96
CA MET A 4 37.99 -37.68 1.79
C MET A 4 38.39 -36.33 1.18
N PRO A 5 37.52 -35.67 0.37
CA PRO A 5 37.75 -34.28 0.00
C PRO A 5 37.72 -33.35 1.23
N ARG A 6 38.27 -32.14 1.10
CA ARG A 6 38.35 -31.16 2.20
C ARG A 6 36.99 -30.52 2.50
N LEU A 7 36.10 -31.27 3.10
CA LEU A 7 34.69 -30.94 3.29
C LEU A 7 34.42 -29.83 4.33
N GLY A 8 34.94 -28.61 4.12
CA GLY A 8 34.54 -27.42 4.88
C GLY A 8 35.59 -26.30 4.95
N SER A 9 35.73 -25.74 6.15
CA SER A 9 36.42 -24.48 6.47
C SER A 9 37.96 -24.55 6.42
N GLY A 10 38.53 -25.12 5.36
CA GLY A 10 39.97 -25.16 5.09
C GLY A 10 40.37 -24.76 3.65
N ILE A 11 39.42 -24.39 2.79
CA ILE A 11 39.65 -24.04 1.38
C ILE A 11 39.54 -22.52 1.19
N PRO A 12 40.44 -21.88 0.39
CA PRO A 12 40.31 -20.48 -0.02
C PRO A 12 38.98 -20.19 -0.74
N LEU A 13 38.45 -18.96 -0.59
CA LEU A 13 37.22 -18.55 -1.26
C LEU A 13 37.43 -18.40 -2.79
N VAL A 14 37.06 -19.43 -3.54
CA VAL A 14 37.15 -19.45 -5.02
C VAL A 14 36.05 -18.59 -5.65
N ALA A 15 36.39 -17.89 -6.74
CA ALA A 15 35.52 -17.12 -7.65
C ALA A 15 34.71 -15.93 -7.08
N ARG A 16 34.33 -15.91 -5.80
CA ARG A 16 33.47 -14.87 -5.19
C ARG A 16 34.18 -13.54 -4.87
N GLY A 17 35.33 -13.29 -5.48
CA GLY A 17 36.19 -12.15 -5.17
C GLY A 17 35.58 -10.78 -5.51
N ARG A 18 34.62 -10.70 -6.45
CA ARG A 18 33.90 -9.45 -6.76
C ARG A 18 32.84 -9.15 -5.70
N GLU A 19 32.14 -10.17 -5.25
CA GLU A 19 31.02 -10.12 -4.31
C GLU A 19 31.54 -9.83 -2.90
N LEU A 20 32.66 -10.47 -2.50
CA LEU A 20 33.33 -10.20 -1.23
C LEU A 20 33.87 -8.76 -1.17
N ARG A 21 34.38 -8.21 -2.29
CA ARG A 21 34.80 -6.79 -2.35
C ARG A 21 33.62 -5.84 -2.12
N ARG A 22 32.43 -6.11 -2.67
CA ARG A 22 31.22 -5.30 -2.44
C ARG A 22 30.81 -5.33 -0.96
N LEU A 23 30.72 -6.53 -0.37
CA LEU A 23 30.45 -6.71 1.07
C LEU A 23 31.47 -5.96 1.95
N ARG A 24 32.76 -6.06 1.61
CA ARG A 24 33.83 -5.34 2.32
C ARG A 24 33.68 -3.82 2.21
N THR A 25 33.40 -3.27 1.02
CA THR A 25 33.17 -1.82 0.85
C THR A 25 31.94 -1.33 1.65
N ALA A 26 30.87 -2.13 1.72
CA ALA A 26 29.71 -1.81 2.55
C ALA A 26 30.06 -1.81 4.05
N LEU A 27 30.84 -2.81 4.51
CA LEU A 27 31.31 -2.94 5.88
C LEU A 27 32.27 -1.81 6.30
N GLU A 28 33.23 -1.45 5.45
CA GLU A 28 34.13 -0.31 5.65
C GLU A 28 33.37 1.03 5.64
N GLY A 29 32.33 1.14 4.79
CA GLY A 29 31.40 2.28 4.79
C GLY A 29 30.60 2.40 6.08
N ALA A 30 30.05 1.28 6.57
CA ALA A 30 29.33 1.20 7.84
C ALA A 30 30.25 1.54 9.03
N ALA A 31 31.47 0.99 9.10
CA ALA A 31 32.42 1.32 10.17
C ALA A 31 32.73 2.83 10.28
N ALA A 32 32.71 3.53 9.13
CA ALA A 32 32.86 4.98 8.99
C ALA A 32 31.55 5.79 9.13
N GLY A 33 30.46 5.20 9.65
CA GLY A 33 29.21 5.91 9.96
C GLY A 33 28.27 6.12 8.77
N ARG A 34 28.39 5.33 7.70
CA ARG A 34 27.38 5.27 6.61
C ARG A 34 26.60 3.97 6.70
N ALA A 35 25.49 4.00 7.44
CA ALA A 35 24.67 2.82 7.67
C ALA A 35 24.15 2.25 6.33
N SER A 36 24.26 0.94 6.15
CA SER A 36 23.88 0.27 4.89
C SER A 36 23.35 -1.14 5.14
N ALA A 37 22.75 -1.73 4.11
CA ALA A 37 22.34 -3.12 4.12
C ALA A 37 22.61 -3.81 2.79
N VAL A 38 22.89 -5.11 2.86
CA VAL A 38 23.12 -5.96 1.69
C VAL A 38 22.16 -7.14 1.72
N LEU A 39 21.48 -7.37 0.59
CA LEU A 39 20.61 -8.50 0.35
C LEU A 39 21.32 -9.50 -0.56
N LEU A 40 21.76 -10.61 0.02
CA LEU A 40 22.54 -11.67 -0.64
C LEU A 40 21.63 -12.78 -1.16
N ALA A 41 21.32 -12.69 -2.44
CA ALA A 41 20.51 -13.62 -3.20
C ALA A 41 21.35 -14.77 -3.78
N GLY A 42 20.73 -15.93 -3.99
CA GLY A 42 21.24 -17.04 -4.79
C GLY A 42 20.62 -18.37 -4.36
N ASP A 43 20.92 -19.44 -5.08
CA ASP A 43 20.21 -20.71 -4.90
C ASP A 43 20.70 -21.53 -3.68
N ALA A 44 20.04 -22.65 -3.38
CA ALA A 44 20.54 -23.64 -2.43
C ALA A 44 21.98 -24.07 -2.76
N GLY A 45 22.86 -24.23 -1.76
CA GLY A 45 24.23 -24.72 -1.97
C GLY A 45 25.22 -23.77 -2.65
N ILE A 46 24.77 -22.62 -3.15
CA ILE A 46 25.56 -21.72 -4.02
C ILE A 46 26.72 -20.96 -3.32
N GLY A 47 26.86 -21.13 -2.00
CA GLY A 47 27.90 -20.51 -1.17
C GLY A 47 27.44 -19.35 -0.26
N LYS A 48 26.14 -19.09 -0.09
CA LYS A 48 25.61 -17.96 0.73
C LYS A 48 26.22 -17.91 2.14
N THR A 49 26.16 -19.00 2.90
CA THR A 49 26.70 -19.06 4.27
C THR A 49 28.23 -18.95 4.32
N ARG A 50 28.94 -19.44 3.28
CA ARG A 50 30.39 -19.24 3.19
C ARG A 50 30.77 -17.76 3.00
N MET A 51 29.90 -16.97 2.35
CA MET A 51 30.07 -15.52 2.23
C MET A 51 29.76 -14.77 3.53
N THR A 52 28.76 -15.21 4.32
CA THR A 52 28.46 -14.62 5.64
C THR A 52 29.53 -14.94 6.68
N GLU A 53 30.11 -16.15 6.63
CA GLU A 53 31.30 -16.54 7.40
C GLU A 53 32.50 -15.63 7.10
N GLU A 54 32.88 -15.50 5.82
CA GLU A 54 34.08 -14.77 5.39
C GLU A 54 34.00 -13.28 5.74
N ILE A 55 32.88 -12.61 5.45
CA ILE A 55 32.68 -11.22 5.84
C ILE A 55 32.57 -11.07 7.37
N GLY A 56 32.10 -12.10 8.08
CA GLY A 56 32.11 -12.17 9.53
C GLY A 56 33.51 -12.25 10.13
N VAL A 57 34.48 -12.88 9.46
CA VAL A 57 35.91 -12.82 9.85
C VAL A 57 36.45 -11.41 9.65
N ILE A 58 36.30 -10.86 8.44
CA ILE A 58 36.75 -9.49 8.09
C ILE A 58 36.14 -8.44 9.04
N ALA A 59 34.88 -8.62 9.45
CA ALA A 59 34.23 -7.76 10.44
C ALA A 59 34.91 -7.79 11.80
N ARG A 60 35.23 -8.98 12.34
CA ARG A 60 35.96 -9.10 13.62
C ARG A 60 37.36 -8.49 13.54
N ASP A 61 38.06 -8.68 12.42
CA ASP A 61 39.39 -8.10 12.18
C ASP A 61 39.35 -6.55 12.11
N LEU A 62 38.23 -5.98 11.64
CA LEU A 62 37.96 -4.54 11.68
C LEU A 62 37.40 -4.05 13.03
N GLY A 63 37.40 -4.90 14.07
CA GLY A 63 36.89 -4.58 15.40
C GLY A 63 35.37 -4.47 15.51
N ALA A 64 34.63 -4.96 14.50
CA ALA A 64 33.18 -4.97 14.50
C ALA A 64 32.61 -6.12 15.34
N ARG A 65 31.48 -5.86 16.01
CA ARG A 65 30.65 -6.91 16.61
C ARG A 65 29.80 -7.55 15.50
N VAL A 66 29.84 -8.87 15.43
CA VAL A 66 28.98 -9.66 14.53
C VAL A 66 27.88 -10.30 15.36
N LEU A 67 26.63 -10.09 14.98
CA LEU A 67 25.46 -10.77 15.52
C LEU A 67 24.82 -11.58 14.38
N THR A 68 24.36 -12.80 14.66
CA THR A 68 23.77 -13.68 13.64
C THR A 68 22.53 -14.38 14.16
N GLY A 69 21.46 -14.39 13.36
CA GLY A 69 20.30 -15.23 13.59
C GLY A 69 19.66 -15.68 12.29
N ARG A 70 18.81 -16.71 12.38
CA ARG A 70 18.34 -17.51 11.24
C ARG A 70 16.82 -17.66 11.27
N CYS A 71 16.20 -17.63 10.10
CA CYS A 71 14.83 -18.10 9.97
C CYS A 71 14.80 -19.64 10.04
N LEU A 72 13.77 -20.21 10.66
CA LEU A 72 13.53 -21.66 10.65
C LEU A 72 12.41 -22.02 9.67
N ASP A 73 12.66 -23.08 8.91
CA ASP A 73 11.63 -23.79 8.16
C ASP A 73 10.74 -24.59 9.13
N ALA A 74 9.65 -23.96 9.56
CA ALA A 74 8.59 -24.53 10.39
C ALA A 74 7.19 -24.29 9.77
N GLY A 75 7.14 -24.16 8.44
CA GLY A 75 5.98 -23.66 7.69
C GLY A 75 5.75 -22.15 7.90
N GLU A 76 4.62 -21.62 7.41
CA GLU A 76 4.29 -20.18 7.46
C GLU A 76 4.06 -19.61 8.88
N THR A 77 4.17 -20.44 9.94
CA THR A 77 4.00 -20.04 11.35
C THR A 77 5.15 -20.57 12.23
N GLY A 78 6.37 -20.13 11.93
CA GLY A 78 7.49 -20.25 12.87
C GLY A 78 7.34 -19.32 14.07
N LEU A 79 8.30 -19.36 15.01
CA LEU A 79 8.33 -18.43 16.14
C LEU A 79 8.48 -16.97 15.64
N PRO A 80 7.57 -16.04 16.00
CA PRO A 80 7.71 -14.64 15.59
C PRO A 80 9.02 -14.01 16.07
N TYR A 81 9.66 -13.21 15.21
CA TYR A 81 10.93 -12.53 15.48
C TYR A 81 12.14 -13.42 15.74
N LEU A 82 12.09 -14.73 15.44
CA LEU A 82 13.17 -15.68 15.73
C LEU A 82 14.57 -15.22 15.30
N PRO A 83 14.85 -14.81 14.03
CA PRO A 83 16.21 -14.43 13.63
C PRO A 83 16.74 -13.20 14.37
N VAL A 84 15.86 -12.29 14.82
CA VAL A 84 16.27 -11.15 15.64
C VAL A 84 16.50 -11.57 17.11
N ALA A 85 15.70 -12.51 17.61
CA ALA A 85 15.91 -13.09 18.94
C ALA A 85 17.23 -13.88 19.04
N GLU A 86 17.55 -14.74 18.06
CA GLU A 86 18.83 -15.44 17.99
C GLU A 86 20.01 -14.45 17.92
N ALA A 87 19.92 -13.41 17.07
CA ALA A 87 20.97 -12.42 16.94
C ALA A 87 21.20 -11.60 18.23
N LEU A 88 20.13 -11.22 18.93
CA LEU A 88 20.20 -10.46 20.18
C LEU A 88 20.51 -11.31 21.42
N ALA A 89 20.29 -12.63 21.39
CA ALA A 89 20.67 -13.54 22.48
C ALA A 89 22.18 -13.50 22.77
N GLN A 90 22.99 -13.22 21.73
CA GLN A 90 24.45 -13.06 21.81
C GLN A 90 24.91 -11.80 22.59
N VAL A 91 23.97 -10.92 22.94
CA VAL A 91 24.19 -9.66 23.69
C VAL A 91 23.11 -9.45 24.77
N ARG A 92 22.56 -10.53 25.32
CA ARG A 92 21.42 -10.53 26.26
C ARG A 92 21.64 -9.64 27.50
N GLU A 93 22.89 -9.51 27.95
CA GLU A 93 23.30 -8.67 29.07
C GLU A 93 23.08 -7.17 28.80
N HIS A 94 23.07 -6.74 27.53
CA HIS A 94 22.70 -5.38 27.15
C HIS A 94 21.17 -5.18 27.07
N ALA A 95 20.41 -6.26 26.86
CA ALA A 95 18.95 -6.21 26.71
C ALA A 95 18.21 -5.90 28.02
N GLN A 96 18.81 -6.18 29.18
CA GLN A 96 18.24 -5.89 30.52
C GLN A 96 17.84 -4.42 30.71
N SER A 97 18.47 -3.49 29.97
CA SER A 97 18.17 -2.06 29.97
C SER A 97 16.81 -1.67 29.38
N ARG A 98 16.13 -2.57 28.65
CA ARG A 98 14.95 -2.26 27.85
C ARG A 98 13.83 -3.29 28.10
N PRO A 99 12.86 -3.00 28.99
CA PRO A 99 11.82 -3.96 29.39
C PRO A 99 11.05 -4.63 28.24
N ALA A 100 10.87 -3.94 27.11
CA ALA A 100 10.20 -4.49 25.94
C ALA A 100 10.96 -5.65 25.26
N LEU A 101 12.28 -5.76 25.42
CA LEU A 101 13.06 -6.91 24.97
C LEU A 101 12.78 -8.17 25.81
N GLY A 102 12.15 -8.04 26.98
CA GLY A 102 11.59 -9.16 27.73
C GLY A 102 10.53 -9.95 26.95
N ARG A 103 9.94 -9.37 25.89
CA ARG A 103 9.11 -10.12 24.93
C ARG A 103 9.93 -11.15 24.14
N LEU A 104 11.17 -10.84 23.76
CA LEU A 104 12.07 -11.81 23.12
C LEU A 104 12.72 -12.75 24.13
N PHE A 105 12.97 -12.27 25.35
CA PHE A 105 13.74 -12.97 26.38
C PHE A 105 12.96 -13.05 27.70
N PRO A 106 12.01 -14.00 27.85
CA PRO A 106 11.22 -14.14 29.08
C PRO A 106 12.07 -14.34 30.34
N GLU A 107 13.19 -15.07 30.23
CA GLU A 107 14.16 -15.31 31.32
C GLU A 107 14.96 -14.06 31.73
N VAL A 108 15.02 -13.04 30.87
CA VAL A 108 15.76 -11.78 31.10
C VAL A 108 14.82 -10.69 31.60
N ALA A 109 13.51 -10.93 31.62
CA ALA A 109 12.57 -10.08 32.34
C ALA A 109 12.88 -10.13 33.84
N LEU A 110 13.37 -9.02 34.38
CA LEU A 110 13.61 -8.86 35.81
C LEU A 110 12.35 -9.25 36.59
N PRO A 111 12.46 -10.02 37.70
CA PRO A 111 11.34 -10.15 38.62
C PRO A 111 10.95 -8.75 39.07
N ALA A 112 9.70 -8.35 38.80
CA ALA A 112 9.21 -7.01 39.07
C ALA A 112 9.50 -6.66 40.53
N SER A 113 10.34 -5.64 40.76
CA SER A 113 10.83 -5.32 42.09
C SER A 113 9.65 -5.05 43.03
N PRO A 114 9.60 -5.69 44.21
CA PRO A 114 8.42 -5.65 45.07
C PRO A 114 8.31 -4.30 45.78
N GLU A 115 7.80 -3.30 45.06
CA GLU A 115 7.27 -2.04 45.60
C GLU A 115 6.24 -2.36 46.71
N PRO A 116 6.49 -2.00 47.99
CA PRO A 116 5.65 -2.41 49.12
C PRO A 116 4.27 -1.71 49.16
N GLY A 117 3.39 -2.05 48.21
CA GLY A 117 2.02 -1.55 48.12
C GLY A 117 1.22 -2.00 46.89
N GLY A 118 1.86 -2.49 45.83
CA GLY A 118 1.20 -2.80 44.55
C GLY A 118 0.68 -4.23 44.39
N GLN A 119 -0.54 -4.54 44.88
CA GLN A 119 -1.21 -5.83 44.66
C GLN A 119 -1.75 -6.02 43.22
N VAL A 120 -0.90 -5.87 42.20
CA VAL A 120 -1.33 -5.89 40.77
C VAL A 120 -0.73 -7.06 39.98
N ALA A 121 0.44 -7.58 40.35
CA ALA A 121 1.17 -8.58 39.56
C ALA A 121 0.59 -10.01 39.59
N ALA A 122 -0.25 -10.36 40.58
CA ALA A 122 -0.79 -11.72 40.75
C ALA A 122 -2.08 -11.99 39.97
N ILE A 123 -2.70 -10.97 39.37
CA ILE A 123 -4.00 -11.09 38.66
C ILE A 123 -3.77 -11.24 37.14
N ALA A 124 -2.96 -12.23 36.77
CA ALA A 124 -2.73 -12.65 35.39
C ALA A 124 -3.58 -13.88 34.99
N THR A 125 -4.04 -14.66 35.97
CA THR A 125 -4.71 -15.97 35.78
C THR A 125 -6.22 -15.94 36.01
N SER A 126 -6.82 -14.76 36.18
CA SER A 126 -8.27 -14.57 36.33
C SER A 126 -8.74 -13.31 35.60
N VAL A 127 -10.02 -13.31 35.20
CA VAL A 127 -10.72 -12.28 34.40
C VAL A 127 -10.25 -12.17 32.94
N TRP A 128 -10.91 -12.91 32.03
CA TRP A 128 -10.82 -12.71 30.57
C TRP A 128 -11.74 -11.58 30.09
N GLY A 129 -11.55 -10.38 30.64
CA GLY A 129 -12.32 -9.19 30.32
C GLY A 129 -11.52 -7.90 30.57
N THR A 130 -11.97 -6.79 29.96
CA THR A 130 -11.60 -5.41 30.31
C THR A 130 -10.11 -5.13 30.61
N ARG A 131 -9.24 -5.39 29.61
CA ARG A 131 -7.92 -4.74 29.51
C ARG A 131 -7.84 -3.88 28.25
N ALA A 132 -7.06 -2.80 28.31
CA ALA A 132 -6.88 -1.85 27.21
C ALA A 132 -6.27 -2.53 25.97
N GLU A 133 -6.64 -2.04 24.79
CA GLU A 133 -6.38 -2.66 23.49
C GLU A 133 -4.87 -2.60 23.16
N GLN A 134 -4.22 -3.76 23.02
CA GLN A 134 -2.75 -3.87 23.14
C GLN A 134 -1.96 -3.65 21.84
N ASP A 135 -2.27 -2.57 21.13
CA ASP A 135 -1.51 -2.09 19.95
C ASP A 135 -0.04 -1.74 20.29
N ILE A 136 0.26 -1.53 21.57
CA ILE A 136 1.50 -0.98 22.10
C ILE A 136 2.71 -1.91 21.89
N GLY A 137 2.47 -3.24 21.87
CA GLY A 137 3.53 -4.23 22.07
C GLY A 137 4.54 -4.37 20.93
N GLN A 138 4.09 -4.23 19.68
CA GLN A 138 4.93 -4.41 18.50
C GLN A 138 5.96 -3.28 18.36
N LEU A 139 5.56 -2.00 18.53
CA LEU A 139 6.52 -0.89 18.52
C LEU A 139 7.46 -0.92 19.72
N GLN A 140 6.94 -1.18 20.92
CA GLN A 140 7.81 -1.27 22.11
C GLN A 140 8.97 -2.23 21.85
N LEU A 141 8.70 -3.35 21.17
CA LEU A 141 9.73 -4.28 20.71
C LEU A 141 10.61 -3.68 19.59
N PHE A 142 10.03 -3.09 18.54
CA PHE A 142 10.78 -2.55 17.39
C PHE A 142 11.73 -1.41 17.77
N ASP A 143 11.26 -0.44 18.58
CA ASP A 143 12.07 0.65 19.12
C ASP A 143 13.16 0.13 20.08
N ALA A 144 12.86 -0.89 20.88
CA ALA A 144 13.84 -1.47 21.79
C ALA A 144 14.92 -2.29 21.06
N VAL A 145 14.57 -2.99 19.97
CA VAL A 145 15.51 -3.66 19.07
C VAL A 145 16.39 -2.63 18.37
N HIS A 146 15.79 -1.63 17.71
CA HIS A 146 16.52 -0.56 17.02
C HIS A 146 17.41 0.24 17.98
N GLY A 147 16.90 0.58 19.16
CA GLY A 147 17.67 1.25 20.21
C GLY A 147 18.87 0.43 20.66
N LEU A 148 18.69 -0.87 20.95
CA LEU A 148 19.81 -1.75 21.34
C LEU A 148 20.85 -1.89 20.22
N LEU A 149 20.42 -2.03 18.96
CA LEU A 149 21.33 -2.08 17.82
C LEU A 149 22.11 -0.76 17.66
N ASN A 150 21.48 0.38 17.94
CA ASN A 150 22.14 1.70 17.92
C ASN A 150 23.15 1.85 19.07
N ASP A 151 22.78 1.53 20.32
CA ASP A 151 23.69 1.53 21.49
C ASP A 151 24.95 0.68 21.25
N LEU A 152 24.80 -0.44 20.52
CA LEU A 152 25.89 -1.33 20.15
C LEU A 152 26.74 -0.72 19.04
N ALA A 153 26.10 -0.15 18.00
CA ALA A 153 26.77 0.50 16.87
C ALA A 153 27.55 1.78 17.26
N GLU A 154 27.13 2.50 18.29
CA GLU A 154 27.90 3.62 18.85
C GLU A 154 29.24 3.14 19.42
N ARG A 155 29.22 2.05 20.20
CA ARG A 155 30.40 1.47 20.88
C ARG A 155 31.41 0.88 19.89
N ALA A 156 30.94 0.09 18.94
CA ALA A 156 31.76 -0.56 17.91
C ALA A 156 30.96 -0.74 16.62
N PRO A 157 31.59 -0.88 15.44
CA PRO A 157 30.84 -1.20 14.22
C PRO A 157 30.03 -2.49 14.39
N LEU A 158 28.86 -2.57 13.77
CA LEU A 158 27.92 -3.67 13.96
C LEU A 158 27.59 -4.34 12.62
N LEU A 159 27.84 -5.64 12.51
CA LEU A 159 27.35 -6.50 11.43
C LEU A 159 26.21 -7.36 11.96
N LEU A 160 24.98 -7.09 11.52
CA LEU A 160 23.81 -7.91 11.82
C LEU A 160 23.51 -8.83 10.64
N VAL A 161 23.74 -10.13 10.80
CA VAL A 161 23.46 -11.16 9.80
C VAL A 161 22.11 -11.81 10.09
N LEU A 162 21.21 -11.78 9.10
CA LEU A 162 19.90 -12.44 9.15
C LEU A 162 19.84 -13.46 8.02
N GLU A 163 20.04 -14.74 8.33
CA GLU A 163 20.09 -15.78 7.31
C GLU A 163 18.71 -16.35 6.98
N ASP A 164 18.55 -16.72 5.71
CA ASP A 164 17.42 -17.49 5.18
C ASP A 164 16.05 -16.80 5.29
N LEU A 165 16.02 -15.48 5.05
CA LEU A 165 14.84 -14.59 5.06
C LEU A 165 13.64 -15.02 4.19
N HIS A 166 13.78 -16.05 3.36
CA HIS A 166 12.67 -16.66 2.63
C HIS A 166 11.68 -17.34 3.58
N TRP A 167 12.16 -17.88 4.71
CA TRP A 167 11.31 -18.40 5.79
C TRP A 167 10.96 -17.33 6.85
N ALA A 168 11.08 -16.04 6.56
CA ALA A 168 10.74 -14.98 7.51
C ALA A 168 9.21 -14.83 7.69
N ASP A 169 8.76 -14.91 8.94
CA ASP A 169 7.40 -14.59 9.37
C ASP A 169 7.01 -13.14 9.01
N ALA A 170 5.71 -12.84 8.99
CA ALA A 170 5.22 -11.53 8.58
C ALA A 170 5.68 -10.43 9.56
N SER A 171 5.72 -10.75 10.84
CA SER A 171 6.22 -9.87 11.90
C SER A 171 7.73 -9.58 11.78
N THR A 172 8.58 -10.58 11.54
CA THR A 172 10.00 -10.39 11.20
C THR A 172 10.17 -9.54 9.94
N ARG A 173 9.36 -9.75 8.91
CA ARG A 173 9.39 -8.94 7.67
C ARG A 173 9.04 -7.47 7.92
N SER A 174 8.05 -7.20 8.76
CA SER A 174 7.71 -5.83 9.20
C SER A 174 8.86 -5.18 10.00
N LEU A 175 9.49 -5.92 10.92
CA LEU A 175 10.65 -5.45 11.68
C LEU A 175 11.86 -5.16 10.77
N LEU A 176 12.07 -5.98 9.73
CA LEU A 176 13.12 -5.73 8.73
C LEU A 176 12.88 -4.43 7.95
N SER A 177 11.65 -4.16 7.49
CA SER A 177 11.32 -2.87 6.85
C SER A 177 11.47 -1.70 7.83
N PHE A 178 11.04 -1.86 9.08
CA PHE A 178 11.20 -0.85 10.14
C PHE A 178 12.67 -0.48 10.39
N LEU A 179 13.57 -1.46 10.46
CA LEU A 179 15.01 -1.24 10.66
C LEU A 179 15.68 -0.63 9.42
N LEU A 180 15.43 -1.19 8.24
CA LEU A 180 16.13 -0.78 7.01
C LEU A 180 15.72 0.63 6.54
N SER A 181 14.46 1.03 6.75
CA SER A 181 14.00 2.41 6.48
C SER A 181 14.62 3.48 7.40
N ARG A 182 15.23 3.09 8.53
CA ARG A 182 15.84 3.98 9.54
C ARG A 182 17.37 3.98 9.56
N LEU A 183 18.01 3.35 8.56
CA LEU A 183 19.46 3.46 8.34
C LEU A 183 19.84 4.91 7.95
N ARG A 184 20.71 5.53 8.75
CA ARG A 184 21.21 6.91 8.62
C ARG A 184 22.73 6.93 8.87
N SER A 185 23.17 7.45 10.01
CA SER A 185 24.58 7.64 10.39
C SER A 185 25.12 6.59 11.36
N GLN A 186 24.36 5.55 11.68
CA GLN A 186 24.79 4.47 12.56
C GLN A 186 25.97 3.69 11.95
N ARG A 187 26.84 3.13 12.79
CA ARG A 187 27.99 2.32 12.33
C ARG A 187 27.60 0.87 12.04
N MET A 188 26.53 0.67 11.27
CA MET A 188 25.85 -0.62 11.13
C MET A 188 25.72 -1.09 9.67
N LEU A 189 26.03 -2.36 9.44
CA LEU A 189 25.73 -3.11 8.22
C LEU A 189 24.73 -4.23 8.55
N VAL A 190 23.61 -4.28 7.84
CA VAL A 190 22.66 -5.42 7.92
C VAL A 190 22.84 -6.33 6.69
N LEU A 191 23.11 -7.61 6.89
CA LEU A 191 23.32 -8.59 5.83
C LEU A 191 22.22 -9.65 5.87
N GLY A 192 21.25 -9.53 4.97
CA GLY A 192 20.16 -10.50 4.80
C GLY A 192 20.49 -11.52 3.71
N THR A 193 20.25 -12.82 3.95
CA THR A 193 20.42 -13.86 2.90
C THR A 193 19.08 -14.52 2.56
N TYR A 194 18.90 -14.97 1.31
CA TYR A 194 17.72 -15.76 0.92
C TYR A 194 17.97 -16.70 -0.27
N ARG A 195 17.15 -17.76 -0.38
CA ARG A 195 17.06 -18.68 -1.53
C ARG A 195 16.28 -18.02 -2.67
N SER A 196 16.86 -17.98 -3.87
CA SER A 196 16.18 -17.41 -5.06
C SER A 196 15.25 -18.42 -5.74
N ASP A 197 15.65 -19.69 -5.67
CA ASP A 197 14.92 -20.90 -6.05
C ASP A 197 13.52 -20.98 -5.42
N ASP A 198 13.39 -20.64 -4.13
CA ASP A 198 12.13 -20.78 -3.39
C ASP A 198 11.11 -19.64 -3.65
N LEU A 199 11.52 -18.55 -4.33
CA LEU A 199 10.70 -17.34 -4.53
C LEU A 199 9.68 -17.46 -5.68
N HIS A 200 8.75 -18.39 -5.56
CA HIS A 200 7.60 -18.53 -6.44
C HIS A 200 6.79 -17.21 -6.57
N ARG A 201 5.99 -17.07 -7.64
CA ARG A 201 5.34 -15.79 -8.01
C ARG A 201 4.45 -15.15 -6.93
N ARG A 202 3.98 -15.90 -5.92
CA ARG A 202 3.11 -15.44 -4.83
C ARG A 202 3.82 -15.41 -3.45
N HIS A 203 5.15 -15.57 -3.43
CA HIS A 203 5.94 -15.70 -2.20
C HIS A 203 5.92 -14.41 -1.35
N PRO A 204 5.62 -14.45 -0.03
CA PRO A 204 5.47 -13.25 0.80
C PRO A 204 6.71 -12.36 0.94
N LEU A 205 7.93 -12.87 0.75
CA LEU A 205 9.16 -12.06 0.73
C LEU A 205 9.33 -11.26 -0.58
N ARG A 206 8.81 -11.75 -1.71
CA ARG A 206 9.14 -11.23 -3.04
C ARG A 206 8.83 -9.73 -3.23
N PRO A 207 7.67 -9.21 -2.78
CA PRO A 207 7.37 -7.78 -2.96
C PRO A 207 8.17 -6.91 -1.97
N LEU A 208 8.47 -7.40 -0.76
CA LEU A 208 9.34 -6.70 0.21
C LEU A 208 10.75 -6.49 -0.33
N LEU A 209 11.31 -7.45 -1.07
CA LEU A 209 12.60 -7.27 -1.74
C LEU A 209 12.57 -6.15 -2.79
N ALA A 210 11.42 -5.87 -3.42
CA ALA A 210 11.28 -4.79 -4.39
C ALA A 210 11.18 -3.41 -3.72
N GLU A 211 10.52 -3.34 -2.55
CA GLU A 211 10.50 -2.14 -1.68
C GLU A 211 11.91 -1.84 -1.14
N LEU A 212 12.56 -2.82 -0.50
CA LEU A 212 13.85 -2.62 0.15
C LEU A 212 14.95 -2.17 -0.81
N VAL A 213 15.01 -2.73 -2.03
CA VAL A 213 16.01 -2.37 -3.06
C VAL A 213 15.82 -0.94 -3.62
N ARG A 214 14.73 -0.24 -3.29
CA ARG A 214 14.54 1.18 -3.62
C ARG A 214 15.13 2.13 -2.57
N LEU A 215 15.47 1.64 -1.38
CA LEU A 215 16.14 2.45 -0.35
C LEU A 215 17.61 2.68 -0.76
N PRO A 216 18.12 3.92 -0.77
CA PRO A 216 19.47 4.22 -1.26
C PRO A 216 20.60 3.65 -0.37
N GLN A 217 20.27 3.13 0.82
CA GLN A 217 21.17 2.41 1.73
C GLN A 217 21.26 0.90 1.46
N VAL A 218 20.44 0.34 0.54
CA VAL A 218 20.30 -1.11 0.34
C VAL A 218 20.89 -1.55 -1.01
N GLU A 219 21.79 -2.53 -0.98
CA GLU A 219 22.41 -3.13 -2.17
C GLU A 219 21.98 -4.61 -2.32
N ARG A 220 21.61 -5.05 -3.54
CA ARG A 220 21.44 -6.48 -3.85
C ARG A 220 22.71 -7.07 -4.46
N ILE A 221 23.16 -8.19 -3.90
CA ILE A 221 24.23 -9.02 -4.45
C ILE A 221 23.62 -10.38 -4.81
N GLU A 222 23.93 -10.89 -5.99
CA GLU A 222 23.39 -12.16 -6.49
C GLU A 222 24.53 -13.14 -6.78
N LEU A 223 24.51 -14.29 -6.10
CA LEU A 223 25.48 -15.35 -6.28
C LEU A 223 25.03 -16.28 -7.41
N ALA A 224 25.43 -15.95 -8.64
CA ALA A 224 25.27 -16.84 -9.79
C ALA A 224 26.06 -18.17 -9.58
N PRO A 225 25.70 -19.27 -10.28
CA PRO A 225 26.55 -20.44 -10.39
C PRO A 225 27.96 -20.11 -10.89
N PHE A 226 28.95 -20.92 -10.48
CA PHE A 226 30.32 -20.79 -10.95
C PHE A 226 30.39 -21.01 -12.47
N GLY A 227 31.13 -20.16 -13.19
CA GLY A 227 31.48 -20.42 -14.59
C GLY A 227 32.35 -21.68 -14.72
N THR A 228 32.42 -22.29 -15.91
CA THR A 228 33.11 -23.58 -16.10
C THR A 228 34.59 -23.59 -15.68
N ALA A 229 35.26 -22.43 -15.75
CA ALA A 229 36.62 -22.27 -15.23
C ALA A 229 36.66 -22.24 -13.69
N ASP A 230 35.75 -21.48 -13.07
CA ASP A 230 35.61 -21.35 -11.61
C ASP A 230 35.18 -22.66 -10.96
N ALA A 231 34.25 -23.39 -11.57
CA ALA A 231 33.79 -24.70 -11.09
C ALA A 231 34.94 -25.72 -11.11
N ARG A 232 35.76 -25.74 -12.16
CA ARG A 232 36.98 -26.56 -12.22
C ARG A 232 38.01 -26.12 -11.17
N ALA A 233 38.21 -24.82 -10.98
CA ALA A 233 39.11 -24.30 -9.95
C ALA A 233 38.65 -24.68 -8.52
N PHE A 234 37.34 -24.63 -8.25
CA PHE A 234 36.75 -25.04 -6.98
C PHE A 234 36.92 -26.55 -6.72
N VAL A 235 36.60 -27.41 -7.69
CA VAL A 235 36.85 -28.86 -7.60
C VAL A 235 38.33 -29.18 -7.42
N THR A 236 39.23 -28.41 -8.05
CA THR A 236 40.69 -28.54 -7.87
C THR A 236 41.13 -28.19 -6.45
N ALA A 237 40.54 -27.16 -5.84
CA ALA A 237 40.88 -26.68 -4.49
C ALA A 237 40.26 -27.52 -3.36
N LEU A 238 39.19 -28.26 -3.66
CA LEU A 238 38.48 -29.17 -2.76
C LEU A 238 39.16 -30.55 -2.64
N ALA A 239 39.82 -31.01 -3.70
CA ALA A 239 40.48 -32.30 -3.73
C ALA A 239 41.77 -32.31 -2.87
N GLU A 240 41.98 -33.38 -2.09
CA GLU A 240 43.26 -33.57 -1.37
C GLU A 240 44.40 -34.04 -2.26
N GLU A 241 44.07 -34.81 -3.31
CA GLU A 241 45.01 -35.33 -4.29
C GLU A 241 44.69 -34.82 -5.71
N ARG A 242 45.67 -34.94 -6.61
CA ARG A 242 45.56 -34.42 -7.98
C ARG A 242 44.70 -35.32 -8.86
N LEU A 243 43.39 -35.05 -8.88
CA LEU A 243 42.40 -35.76 -9.70
C LEU A 243 42.79 -35.83 -11.19
N PRO A 244 42.44 -36.93 -11.89
CA PRO A 244 42.49 -36.99 -13.35
C PRO A 244 41.60 -35.91 -13.99
N GLU A 245 42.13 -35.22 -15.00
CA GLU A 245 41.44 -34.15 -15.73
C GLU A 245 40.06 -34.55 -16.34
N PRO A 246 39.79 -35.81 -16.77
CA PRO A 246 38.45 -36.24 -17.14
C PRO A 246 37.44 -36.17 -15.97
N VAL A 247 37.83 -36.69 -14.79
CA VAL A 247 37.00 -36.72 -13.58
C VAL A 247 36.73 -35.30 -13.08
N LEU A 248 37.77 -34.47 -13.05
CA LEU A 248 37.69 -33.07 -12.65
C LEU A 248 36.68 -32.30 -13.52
N ARG A 249 36.68 -32.55 -14.84
CA ARG A 249 35.71 -31.99 -15.78
C ARG A 249 34.30 -32.57 -15.60
N GLU A 250 34.18 -33.85 -15.28
CA GLU A 250 32.88 -34.50 -15.08
C GLU A 250 32.19 -33.99 -13.81
N VAL A 251 32.91 -33.92 -12.68
CA VAL A 251 32.40 -33.34 -11.42
C VAL A 251 32.05 -31.85 -11.61
N ALA A 252 32.94 -31.06 -12.22
CA ALA A 252 32.71 -29.63 -12.44
C ALA A 252 31.63 -29.33 -13.52
N GLY A 253 31.30 -30.31 -14.37
CA GLY A 253 30.19 -30.22 -15.33
C GLY A 253 28.86 -30.60 -14.69
N ARG A 254 28.79 -31.76 -14.02
CA ARG A 254 27.59 -32.27 -13.35
C ARG A 254 27.16 -31.46 -12.13
N SER A 255 28.05 -30.65 -11.54
CA SER A 255 27.69 -29.72 -10.46
C SER A 255 26.91 -28.49 -10.94
N GLU A 256 26.86 -28.24 -12.25
CA GLU A 256 26.24 -27.05 -12.87
C GLU A 256 26.72 -25.71 -12.28
N GLY A 257 27.92 -25.69 -11.70
CA GLY A 257 28.50 -24.52 -11.03
C GLY A 257 28.00 -24.29 -9.59
N ASN A 258 27.23 -25.22 -9.02
CA ASN A 258 26.83 -25.20 -7.61
C ASN A 258 27.96 -25.74 -6.71
N ALA A 259 28.35 -24.97 -5.68
CA ALA A 259 29.44 -25.35 -4.79
C ALA A 259 29.13 -26.62 -3.99
N PHE A 260 27.93 -26.72 -3.41
CA PHE A 260 27.49 -27.90 -2.67
C PHE A 260 27.43 -29.14 -3.57
N PHE A 261 26.95 -29.04 -4.81
CA PHE A 261 26.91 -30.21 -5.72
C PHE A 261 28.33 -30.64 -6.11
N ALA A 262 29.26 -29.71 -6.28
CA ALA A 262 30.67 -30.03 -6.50
C ALA A 262 31.32 -30.74 -5.29
N GLU A 263 30.94 -30.37 -4.06
CA GLU A 263 31.33 -31.09 -2.83
C GLU A 263 30.78 -32.52 -2.79
N GLU A 264 29.47 -32.68 -2.99
CA GLU A 264 28.80 -33.97 -2.86
C GLU A 264 29.17 -34.95 -3.99
N LEU A 265 29.30 -34.48 -5.23
CA LEU A 265 29.73 -35.30 -6.37
C LEU A 265 31.18 -35.76 -6.24
N LEU A 266 32.09 -34.93 -5.71
CA LEU A 266 33.47 -35.35 -5.46
C LEU A 266 33.54 -36.33 -4.29
N ALA A 267 32.78 -36.10 -3.22
CA ALA A 267 32.70 -37.03 -2.09
C ALA A 267 32.13 -38.40 -2.51
N ALA A 268 31.14 -38.44 -3.40
CA ALA A 268 30.63 -39.68 -3.97
C ALA A 268 31.69 -40.39 -4.84
N TYR A 269 32.43 -39.65 -5.66
CA TYR A 269 33.52 -40.20 -6.48
C TYR A 269 34.65 -40.81 -5.63
N SER A 270 35.19 -40.06 -4.65
CA SER A 270 36.30 -40.51 -3.81
C SER A 270 35.96 -41.73 -2.93
N MET A 271 34.69 -42.10 -2.82
CA MET A 271 34.18 -43.19 -1.98
C MET A 271 33.66 -44.39 -2.80
N SER A 272 33.94 -44.44 -4.11
CA SER A 272 33.49 -45.49 -5.04
C SER A 272 34.66 -46.12 -5.80
N ASP A 273 34.97 -47.39 -5.50
CA ASP A 273 36.09 -48.12 -6.13
C ASP A 273 35.79 -48.60 -7.57
N SER A 274 34.54 -48.56 -8.03
CA SER A 274 34.18 -49.08 -9.38
C SER A 274 32.89 -48.54 -10.02
N VAL A 275 32.03 -47.80 -9.30
CA VAL A 275 30.78 -47.27 -9.86
C VAL A 275 30.95 -45.79 -10.23
N GLY A 276 30.57 -45.43 -11.46
CA GLY A 276 30.67 -44.06 -11.98
C GLY A 276 29.75 -43.06 -11.26
N ILE A 277 29.97 -41.77 -11.50
CA ILE A 277 29.25 -40.69 -10.81
C ILE A 277 27.72 -40.82 -11.03
N PRO A 278 26.89 -40.78 -9.97
CA PRO A 278 25.43 -40.97 -10.08
C PRO A 278 24.75 -39.96 -11.00
N ALA A 279 23.63 -40.38 -11.61
CA ALA A 279 22.94 -39.62 -12.66
C ALA A 279 21.92 -38.59 -12.14
N ASN A 280 21.35 -38.81 -10.94
CA ASN A 280 20.38 -37.91 -10.31
C ASN A 280 20.95 -37.34 -9.01
N LEU A 281 20.61 -36.07 -8.74
CA LEU A 281 21.11 -35.31 -7.59
C LEU A 281 20.60 -35.85 -6.25
N VAL A 282 19.34 -36.30 -6.20
CA VAL A 282 18.75 -36.84 -4.96
C VAL A 282 19.45 -38.14 -4.56
N ASP A 283 19.77 -39.00 -5.53
CA ASP A 283 20.50 -40.26 -5.33
C ASP A 283 21.89 -40.01 -4.71
N VAL A 284 22.59 -38.94 -5.09
CA VAL A 284 23.89 -38.56 -4.49
C VAL A 284 23.75 -38.26 -3.00
N LEU A 285 22.68 -37.57 -2.61
CA LEU A 285 22.41 -37.18 -1.22
C LEU A 285 21.95 -38.37 -0.38
N LEU A 286 21.04 -39.20 -0.91
CA LEU A 286 20.54 -40.39 -0.23
C LEU A 286 21.62 -41.48 -0.10
N ALA A 287 22.47 -41.68 -1.12
CA ALA A 287 23.58 -42.65 -1.06
C ALA A 287 24.61 -42.37 0.05
N ARG A 288 24.70 -41.12 0.57
CA ARG A 288 25.50 -40.84 1.78
C ARG A 288 24.81 -41.36 3.05
N VAL A 289 23.48 -41.31 3.11
CA VAL A 289 22.68 -41.78 4.25
C VAL A 289 22.54 -43.31 4.23
N GLU A 290 22.34 -43.92 3.06
CA GLU A 290 22.26 -45.39 2.88
C GLU A 290 23.52 -46.13 3.33
N ARG A 291 24.68 -45.46 3.33
CA ARG A 291 25.96 -46.01 3.79
C ARG A 291 26.14 -45.98 5.31
N LEU A 292 25.25 -45.33 6.05
CA LEU A 292 25.25 -45.33 7.51
C LEU A 292 24.64 -46.61 8.05
N ASN A 293 25.01 -47.00 9.27
CA ASN A 293 24.41 -48.12 9.99
C ASN A 293 22.88 -47.93 10.14
N PRO A 294 22.05 -49.00 10.15
CA PRO A 294 20.59 -48.87 10.17
C PRO A 294 20.03 -48.05 11.34
N ALA A 295 20.62 -48.15 12.54
CA ALA A 295 20.26 -47.30 13.68
C ALA A 295 20.51 -45.81 13.39
N THR A 296 21.67 -45.51 12.81
CA THR A 296 22.09 -44.16 12.40
C THR A 296 21.22 -43.58 11.30
N GLN A 297 20.79 -44.40 10.33
CA GLN A 297 19.75 -44.00 9.37
C GLN A 297 18.43 -43.65 10.07
N GLY A 298 18.05 -44.41 11.10
CA GLY A 298 16.90 -44.10 11.96
C GLY A 298 17.03 -42.73 12.63
N VAL A 299 18.16 -42.46 13.28
CA VAL A 299 18.46 -41.17 13.93
C VAL A 299 18.43 -40.00 12.93
N VAL A 300 18.97 -40.19 11.71
CA VAL A 300 18.94 -39.18 10.64
C VAL A 300 17.51 -38.95 10.11
N ARG A 301 16.72 -40.02 9.92
CA ARG A 301 15.29 -39.92 9.56
C ARG A 301 14.49 -39.16 10.63
N ILE A 302 14.73 -39.46 11.91
CA ILE A 302 14.14 -38.75 13.06
C ILE A 302 14.51 -37.27 13.03
N ALA A 303 15.81 -36.95 12.94
CA ALA A 303 16.29 -35.57 12.89
C ALA A 303 15.64 -34.76 11.76
N SER A 304 15.35 -35.38 10.60
CA SER A 304 14.76 -34.70 9.44
C SER A 304 13.36 -34.11 9.71
N VAL A 305 12.63 -34.69 10.67
CA VAL A 305 11.25 -34.30 11.02
C VAL A 305 11.23 -33.10 11.99
N ALA A 306 12.29 -32.86 12.75
CA ALA A 306 12.38 -31.73 13.67
C ALA A 306 12.66 -30.38 12.98
N GLY A 307 12.98 -30.40 11.67
CA GLY A 307 13.46 -29.25 10.92
C GLY A 307 14.97 -29.27 10.68
N ARG A 308 15.58 -28.10 10.42
CA ARG A 308 17.00 -28.01 10.02
C ARG A 308 18.00 -28.12 11.19
N ARG A 309 17.56 -27.77 12.40
CA ARG A 309 18.25 -27.94 13.68
C ARG A 309 17.36 -28.75 14.61
N VAL A 310 17.95 -29.52 15.53
CA VAL A 310 17.24 -30.28 16.55
C VAL A 310 18.03 -30.27 17.86
N ARG A 311 17.36 -30.08 19.00
CA ARG A 311 18.01 -30.20 20.33
C ARG A 311 18.42 -31.64 20.56
N ASP A 312 19.63 -31.84 21.08
CA ASP A 312 20.16 -33.13 21.53
C ASP A 312 19.17 -33.86 22.47
N ALA A 313 18.61 -33.14 23.45
CA ALA A 313 17.57 -33.66 24.34
C ALA A 313 16.28 -34.10 23.62
N GLN A 314 15.86 -33.39 22.56
CA GLN A 314 14.67 -33.79 21.76
C GLN A 314 14.98 -34.98 20.86
N LEU A 315 16.22 -35.12 20.38
CA LEU A 315 16.68 -36.32 19.70
C LEU A 315 16.62 -37.54 20.62
N ARG A 316 17.20 -37.47 21.84
CA ARG A 316 17.12 -38.57 22.82
C ARG A 316 15.69 -39.02 23.08
N ALA A 317 14.80 -38.06 23.36
CA ALA A 317 13.41 -38.33 23.72
C ALA A 317 12.53 -38.85 22.56
N VAL A 318 13.01 -38.82 21.31
CA VAL A 318 12.31 -39.37 20.12
C VAL A 318 13.01 -40.61 19.55
N ALA A 319 14.31 -40.80 19.79
CA ALA A 319 15.12 -41.88 19.22
C ALA A 319 14.71 -43.30 19.65
N ASP A 320 14.23 -43.46 20.89
CA ASP A 320 13.89 -44.76 21.50
C ASP A 320 15.08 -45.75 21.44
N LEU A 321 16.29 -45.21 21.70
CA LEU A 321 17.58 -45.92 21.77
C LEU A 321 18.22 -45.69 23.15
N GLU A 322 19.07 -46.63 23.59
CA GLU A 322 19.94 -46.40 24.75
C GLU A 322 20.99 -45.31 24.43
N ASP A 323 21.38 -44.52 25.46
CA ASP A 323 22.28 -43.36 25.28
C ASP A 323 23.58 -43.69 24.54
N GLY A 324 24.18 -44.87 24.81
CA GLY A 324 25.41 -45.31 24.16
C GLY A 324 25.27 -45.64 22.67
N ASP A 325 24.13 -46.20 22.26
CA ASP A 325 23.82 -46.49 20.86
C ASP A 325 23.50 -45.19 20.11
N LEU A 326 22.73 -44.29 20.73
CA LEU A 326 22.43 -42.98 20.17
C LEU A 326 23.68 -42.10 20.04
N GLU A 327 24.57 -42.08 21.04
CA GLU A 327 25.88 -41.43 20.93
C GLU A 327 26.71 -42.02 19.78
N THR A 328 26.70 -43.34 19.61
CA THR A 328 27.43 -44.02 18.54
C THR A 328 26.88 -43.62 17.17
N ALA A 329 25.56 -43.59 17.03
CA ALA A 329 24.88 -43.13 15.82
C ALA A 329 25.16 -41.64 15.51
N LEU A 330 25.06 -40.76 16.51
CA LEU A 330 25.34 -39.33 16.32
C LEU A 330 26.82 -39.08 15.95
N ARG A 331 27.75 -39.80 16.58
CA ARG A 331 29.18 -39.78 16.29
C ARG A 331 29.47 -40.24 14.86
N GLU A 332 28.79 -41.27 14.38
CA GLU A 332 28.85 -41.73 12.98
C GLU A 332 28.27 -40.69 12.01
N ALA A 333 27.05 -40.18 12.26
CA ALA A 333 26.39 -39.19 11.40
C ALA A 333 27.19 -37.87 11.27
N VAL A 334 27.94 -37.49 12.33
CA VAL A 334 28.87 -36.35 12.32
C VAL A 334 30.17 -36.69 11.58
N ALA A 335 30.75 -37.88 11.79
CA ALA A 335 31.95 -38.33 11.08
C ALA A 335 31.74 -38.48 9.56
N HIS A 336 30.54 -38.88 9.15
CA HIS A 336 30.10 -38.92 7.75
C HIS A 336 29.52 -37.59 7.23
N HIS A 337 29.58 -36.51 8.03
CA HIS A 337 29.16 -35.16 7.67
C HIS A 337 27.72 -35.03 7.15
N VAL A 338 26.81 -35.89 7.63
CA VAL A 338 25.36 -35.78 7.39
C VAL A 338 24.76 -34.79 8.40
N LEU A 339 25.11 -34.97 9.67
CA LEU A 339 24.89 -33.99 10.73
C LEU A 339 26.19 -33.24 11.04
N VAL A 340 26.06 -32.07 11.67
CA VAL A 340 27.16 -31.30 12.27
C VAL A 340 26.73 -30.83 13.67
N PRO A 341 27.63 -30.83 14.67
CA PRO A 341 27.35 -30.24 15.97
C PRO A 341 27.26 -28.72 15.85
N GLY A 342 26.31 -28.12 16.57
CA GLY A 342 26.12 -26.68 16.66
C GLY A 342 26.76 -26.06 17.90
N ASP A 343 25.98 -25.26 18.60
CA ASP A 343 26.26 -24.57 19.87
C ASP A 343 26.24 -25.50 21.09
N GLY A 344 26.74 -26.74 20.94
CA GLY A 344 26.82 -27.76 22.00
C GLY A 344 25.51 -28.51 22.27
N GLU A 345 24.36 -27.85 22.24
CA GLU A 345 23.05 -28.46 22.57
C GLU A 345 22.23 -28.89 21.34
N HIS A 346 22.70 -28.59 20.13
CA HIS A 346 21.97 -28.87 18.88
C HIS A 346 22.81 -29.65 17.87
N TYR A 347 22.15 -30.53 17.13
CA TYR A 347 22.64 -31.02 15.84
C TYR A 347 21.92 -30.29 14.71
N ALA A 348 22.61 -30.09 13.59
CA ALA A 348 22.06 -29.55 12.37
C ALA A 348 22.43 -30.44 11.18
N PHE A 349 21.60 -30.48 10.15
CA PHE A 349 22.01 -31.06 8.87
C PHE A 349 23.10 -30.17 8.24
N ARG A 350 24.16 -30.80 7.68
CA ARG A 350 25.22 -30.07 6.95
C ARG A 350 24.65 -29.14 5.88
N HIS A 351 23.57 -29.57 5.21
CA HIS A 351 22.89 -28.77 4.20
C HIS A 351 21.38 -29.02 4.19
N ALA A 352 20.59 -27.98 3.87
CA ALA A 352 19.12 -28.05 3.89
C ALA A 352 18.58 -29.12 2.91
N LEU A 353 19.14 -29.18 1.69
CA LEU A 353 18.77 -30.17 0.68
C LEU A 353 18.91 -31.63 1.15
N LEU A 354 19.84 -31.92 2.08
CA LEU A 354 20.00 -33.26 2.64
C LEU A 354 18.86 -33.60 3.61
N ARG A 355 18.37 -32.63 4.39
CA ARG A 355 17.15 -32.78 5.20
C ARG A 355 15.92 -32.92 4.31
N GLU A 356 15.81 -32.10 3.26
CA GLU A 356 14.71 -32.14 2.29
C GLU A 356 14.63 -33.53 1.63
N ALA A 357 15.75 -34.07 1.13
CA ALA A 357 15.81 -35.41 0.56
C ALA A 357 15.37 -36.51 1.55
N VAL A 358 15.96 -36.54 2.76
CA VAL A 358 15.62 -37.55 3.78
C VAL A 358 14.16 -37.45 4.21
N TYR A 359 13.62 -36.24 4.41
CA TYR A 359 12.22 -36.06 4.81
C TYR A 359 11.22 -36.47 3.70
N THR A 360 11.59 -36.27 2.44
CA THR A 360 10.78 -36.68 1.28
C THR A 360 10.80 -38.19 1.04
N ASP A 361 11.90 -38.89 1.36
CA ASP A 361 12.04 -40.36 1.35
C ASP A 361 11.07 -41.05 2.34
N LEU A 362 10.77 -40.41 3.48
CA LEU A 362 9.90 -40.98 4.51
C LEU A 362 8.50 -41.34 3.98
N LEU A 363 8.07 -42.57 4.26
CA LEU A 363 6.70 -43.00 3.97
C LEU A 363 5.69 -42.16 4.79
N PRO A 364 4.44 -41.94 4.31
CA PRO A 364 3.45 -41.15 5.05
C PRO A 364 3.20 -41.64 6.48
N GLY A 365 3.16 -42.97 6.67
CA GLY A 365 3.03 -43.59 8.00
C GLY A 365 4.28 -43.52 8.89
N GLU A 366 5.43 -43.13 8.34
CA GLU A 366 6.63 -42.80 9.14
C GLU A 366 6.56 -41.35 9.60
N ARG A 367 6.27 -40.41 8.69
CA ARG A 367 6.05 -38.99 9.04
C ARG A 367 5.02 -38.82 10.15
N VAL A 368 3.83 -39.40 10.02
CA VAL A 368 2.78 -39.32 11.05
C VAL A 368 3.27 -39.81 12.43
N ARG A 369 4.00 -40.94 12.48
CA ARG A 369 4.56 -41.50 13.72
C ARG A 369 5.65 -40.62 14.33
N LEU A 370 6.53 -40.06 13.51
CA LEU A 370 7.63 -39.20 13.95
C LEU A 370 7.12 -37.83 14.43
N HIS A 371 6.18 -37.20 13.71
CA HIS A 371 5.51 -35.99 14.21
C HIS A 371 4.73 -36.28 15.51
N ALA A 372 4.11 -37.45 15.67
CA ALA A 372 3.45 -37.84 16.93
C ALA A 372 4.44 -38.03 18.10
N ALA A 373 5.68 -38.48 17.83
CA ALA A 373 6.73 -38.56 18.83
C ALA A 373 7.23 -37.17 19.25
N TYR A 374 7.54 -36.29 18.29
CA TYR A 374 7.90 -34.90 18.58
C TYR A 374 6.79 -34.14 19.31
N ALA A 375 5.52 -34.33 18.96
CA ALA A 375 4.39 -33.74 19.67
C ALA A 375 4.33 -34.19 21.15
N ARG A 376 4.56 -35.47 21.45
CA ARG A 376 4.61 -35.96 22.85
C ARG A 376 5.75 -35.32 23.66
N VAL A 377 6.92 -35.13 23.07
CA VAL A 377 8.08 -34.49 23.73
C VAL A 377 7.87 -32.99 23.91
N LEU A 378 7.28 -32.30 22.93
CA LEU A 378 6.94 -30.89 23.05
C LEU A 378 5.84 -30.64 24.10
N ALA A 379 4.92 -31.59 24.29
CA ALA A 379 3.88 -31.49 25.31
C ALA A 379 4.38 -31.55 26.77
N THR A 380 5.63 -31.93 27.03
CA THR A 380 6.21 -31.93 28.40
C THR A 380 6.94 -30.63 28.77
N ASP A 381 7.14 -29.72 27.82
CA ASP A 381 7.93 -28.47 27.93
C ASP A 381 7.09 -27.27 27.44
N SER A 382 5.82 -27.18 27.89
CA SER A 382 4.79 -26.30 27.31
C SER A 382 5.06 -24.80 27.43
N ASP A 383 5.91 -24.40 28.37
CA ASP A 383 6.07 -23.02 28.81
C ASP A 383 7.29 -22.34 28.14
N SER A 384 8.13 -23.12 27.44
CA SER A 384 9.27 -22.64 26.67
C SER A 384 8.83 -21.93 25.37
N ARG A 385 9.46 -20.78 25.07
CA ARG A 385 9.08 -19.92 23.93
C ARG A 385 9.12 -20.68 22.60
N GLY A 386 8.02 -20.63 21.85
CA GLY A 386 7.83 -21.28 20.56
C GLY A 386 7.36 -22.73 20.61
N VAL A 387 7.33 -23.38 21.78
CA VAL A 387 6.88 -24.76 21.89
C VAL A 387 5.40 -24.90 21.52
N ALA A 388 4.55 -23.91 21.82
CA ALA A 388 3.14 -23.95 21.41
C ALA A 388 2.96 -23.99 19.88
N ALA A 389 3.74 -23.19 19.13
CA ALA A 389 3.69 -23.17 17.67
C ALA A 389 4.24 -24.48 17.06
N ALA A 390 5.36 -24.99 17.59
CA ALA A 390 5.94 -26.26 17.17
C ALA A 390 5.00 -27.45 17.48
N LEU A 391 4.43 -27.49 18.69
CA LEU A 391 3.47 -28.52 19.11
C LEU A 391 2.21 -28.50 18.23
N ALA A 392 1.74 -27.31 17.82
CA ALA A 392 0.62 -27.17 16.89
C ALA A 392 0.96 -27.77 15.51
N HIS A 393 2.15 -27.50 14.97
CA HIS A 393 2.61 -28.11 13.71
C HIS A 393 2.74 -29.64 13.81
N HIS A 394 3.51 -30.16 14.78
CA HIS A 394 3.68 -31.62 14.93
C HIS A 394 2.37 -32.34 15.24
N SER A 395 1.43 -31.72 15.95
CA SER A 395 0.10 -32.30 16.19
C SER A 395 -0.79 -32.30 14.95
N MET A 396 -0.64 -31.34 14.04
CA MET A 396 -1.35 -31.32 12.75
C MET A 396 -0.85 -32.42 11.80
N GLU A 397 0.47 -32.53 11.62
CA GLU A 397 1.11 -33.53 10.75
C GLU A 397 0.95 -34.98 11.29
N SER A 398 0.69 -35.14 12.58
CA SER A 398 0.31 -36.43 13.19
C SER A 398 -1.20 -36.65 13.33
N HIS A 399 -2.02 -35.71 12.86
CA HIS A 399 -3.48 -35.71 12.93
C HIS A 399 -4.07 -35.81 14.36
N ALA A 400 -3.31 -35.42 15.38
CA ALA A 400 -3.70 -35.39 16.78
C ALA A 400 -4.57 -34.15 17.09
N LEU A 401 -5.78 -34.10 16.52
CA LEU A 401 -6.63 -32.89 16.47
C LEU A 401 -6.85 -32.18 17.83
N PRO A 402 -7.09 -32.86 18.98
CA PRO A 402 -7.26 -32.18 20.26
C PRO A 402 -5.98 -31.46 20.74
N ALA A 403 -4.81 -32.09 20.55
CA ALA A 403 -3.52 -31.48 20.87
C ALA A 403 -3.20 -30.32 19.92
N ALA A 404 -3.49 -30.49 18.62
CA ALA A 404 -3.33 -29.43 17.61
C ALA A 404 -4.21 -28.21 17.92
N LEU A 405 -5.44 -28.42 18.40
CA LEU A 405 -6.34 -27.36 18.83
C LEU A 405 -5.78 -26.63 20.06
N ALA A 406 -5.46 -27.35 21.13
CA ALA A 406 -4.94 -26.76 22.37
C ALA A 406 -3.64 -25.97 22.13
N ALA A 407 -2.72 -26.52 21.34
CA ALA A 407 -1.47 -25.87 20.99
C ALA A 407 -1.67 -24.65 20.07
N SER A 408 -2.60 -24.71 19.10
CA SER A 408 -2.93 -23.55 18.25
C SER A 408 -3.54 -22.41 19.07
N VAL A 409 -4.39 -22.71 20.06
CA VAL A 409 -4.91 -21.70 21.00
C VAL A 409 -3.77 -21.11 21.85
N ALA A 410 -2.86 -21.93 22.38
CA ALA A 410 -1.71 -21.44 23.14
C ALA A 410 -0.80 -20.53 22.29
N ALA A 411 -0.51 -20.92 21.04
CA ALA A 411 0.31 -20.17 20.10
C ALA A 411 -0.35 -18.85 19.65
N THR A 412 -1.68 -18.81 19.54
CA THR A 412 -2.46 -17.58 19.28
C THR A 412 -2.12 -16.50 20.31
N TRP A 413 -2.19 -16.85 21.59
CA TRP A 413 -1.91 -15.94 22.69
C TRP A 413 -0.41 -15.71 22.93
N GLU A 414 0.46 -16.67 22.57
CA GLU A 414 1.91 -16.44 22.56
C GLU A 414 2.29 -15.37 21.55
N ALA A 415 1.83 -15.48 20.30
CA ALA A 415 2.05 -14.49 19.26
C ALA A 415 1.47 -13.11 19.65
N GLU A 416 0.30 -13.04 20.29
CA GLU A 416 -0.23 -11.79 20.84
C GLU A 416 0.75 -11.15 21.87
N ARG A 417 1.21 -11.92 22.87
CA ARG A 417 2.17 -11.42 23.88
C ARG A 417 3.49 -10.95 23.27
N LEU A 418 3.96 -11.62 22.21
CA LEU A 418 5.14 -11.22 21.44
C LEU A 418 4.92 -9.95 20.61
N GLY A 419 3.68 -9.51 20.41
CA GLY A 419 3.34 -8.39 19.53
C GLY A 419 3.38 -8.79 18.05
N ALA A 420 2.85 -9.97 17.71
CA ALA A 420 2.87 -10.58 16.38
C ALA A 420 1.44 -10.88 15.89
N PRO A 421 0.69 -9.88 15.40
CA PRO A 421 -0.75 -10.00 15.15
C PRO A 421 -1.09 -10.91 13.95
N ALA A 422 -0.23 -10.97 12.93
CA ALA A 422 -0.46 -11.84 11.76
C ALA A 422 -0.32 -13.33 12.12
N GLU A 423 0.72 -13.67 12.88
CA GLU A 423 0.96 -15.04 13.36
C GLU A 423 -0.09 -15.43 14.41
N SER A 424 -0.56 -14.49 15.23
CA SER A 424 -1.70 -14.68 16.13
C SER A 424 -2.99 -14.99 15.34
N LEU A 425 -3.24 -14.28 14.23
CA LEU A 425 -4.35 -14.56 13.33
C LEU A 425 -4.24 -15.95 12.69
N ASP A 426 -3.08 -16.35 12.17
CA ASP A 426 -2.93 -17.65 11.50
C ASP A 426 -3.07 -18.84 12.48
N HIS A 427 -2.63 -18.67 13.74
CA HIS A 427 -2.87 -19.66 14.79
C HIS A 427 -4.34 -19.70 15.24
N ALA A 428 -5.01 -18.55 15.36
CA ALA A 428 -6.46 -18.49 15.61
C ALA A 428 -7.23 -19.16 14.45
N GLU A 429 -6.79 -18.89 13.23
CA GLU A 429 -7.13 -19.56 11.97
C GLU A 429 -7.28 -21.08 12.12
N ARG A 430 -6.19 -21.71 12.58
CA ARG A 430 -6.07 -23.16 12.73
C ARG A 430 -6.91 -23.69 13.89
N ALA A 431 -6.89 -23.00 15.03
CA ALA A 431 -7.72 -23.36 16.17
C ALA A 431 -9.23 -23.32 15.83
N LEU A 432 -9.70 -22.31 15.09
CA LEU A 432 -11.09 -22.22 14.63
C LEU A 432 -11.46 -23.32 13.63
N LYS A 433 -10.56 -23.64 12.68
CA LYS A 433 -10.75 -24.75 11.72
C LYS A 433 -10.83 -26.12 12.41
N LEU A 434 -10.09 -26.31 13.50
CA LEU A 434 -10.12 -27.53 14.32
C LEU A 434 -11.28 -27.58 15.31
N TRP A 435 -11.83 -26.44 15.71
CA TRP A 435 -12.72 -26.31 16.87
C TRP A 435 -13.88 -27.31 16.85
N ASN A 436 -14.60 -27.39 15.74
CA ASN A 436 -15.75 -28.27 15.59
C ASN A 436 -15.42 -29.68 15.07
N ALA A 437 -14.17 -29.96 14.75
CA ALA A 437 -13.66 -31.31 14.50
C ALA A 437 -13.23 -32.04 15.80
N VAL A 438 -12.98 -31.29 16.89
CA VAL A 438 -12.62 -31.83 18.21
C VAL A 438 -13.89 -32.03 19.07
N PRO A 439 -14.09 -33.21 19.69
CA PRO A 439 -15.17 -33.47 20.65
C PRO A 439 -15.19 -32.44 21.80
N ALA A 440 -16.37 -32.05 22.27
CA ALA A 440 -16.52 -30.94 23.23
C ALA A 440 -15.84 -31.20 24.59
N ASP A 441 -15.79 -32.47 25.02
CA ASP A 441 -15.06 -32.98 26.18
C ASP A 441 -13.53 -32.86 26.09
N GLN A 442 -13.00 -32.66 24.87
CA GLN A 442 -11.57 -32.60 24.56
C GLN A 442 -11.11 -31.21 24.10
N ARG A 443 -11.99 -30.19 24.17
CA ARG A 443 -11.64 -28.80 23.85
C ARG A 443 -10.94 -28.11 25.04
N PRO A 444 -10.14 -27.05 24.80
CA PRO A 444 -9.52 -26.29 25.88
C PRO A 444 -10.55 -25.69 26.83
N THR A 445 -10.39 -25.91 28.14
CA THR A 445 -11.31 -25.38 29.17
C THR A 445 -11.08 -23.91 29.53
N LYS A 446 -9.95 -23.32 29.10
CA LYS A 446 -9.53 -21.94 29.42
C LYS A 446 -9.87 -20.90 28.35
N VAL A 447 -10.37 -21.33 27.18
CA VAL A 447 -10.70 -20.44 26.05
C VAL A 447 -11.88 -21.07 25.33
N ASP A 448 -12.83 -20.29 24.85
CA ASP A 448 -13.95 -20.76 24.05
C ASP A 448 -13.96 -20.12 22.65
N GLU A 449 -14.83 -20.66 21.78
CA GLU A 449 -15.02 -20.23 20.40
C GLU A 449 -15.30 -18.74 20.28
N LEU A 450 -16.13 -18.19 21.19
CA LEU A 450 -16.51 -16.78 21.21
C LEU A 450 -15.32 -15.86 21.48
N THR A 451 -14.44 -16.26 22.40
CA THR A 451 -13.21 -15.52 22.71
C THR A 451 -12.25 -15.53 21.52
N LEU A 452 -12.11 -16.69 20.87
CA LEU A 452 -11.20 -16.89 19.74
C LEU A 452 -11.69 -16.19 18.46
N LEU A 453 -13.00 -16.23 18.17
CA LEU A 453 -13.62 -15.51 17.06
C LEU A 453 -13.54 -13.98 17.25
N ARG A 454 -13.78 -13.49 18.47
CA ARG A 454 -13.61 -12.06 18.80
C ARG A 454 -12.16 -11.61 18.60
N HIS A 455 -11.20 -12.44 18.99
CA HIS A 455 -9.76 -12.17 18.79
C HIS A 455 -9.39 -12.15 17.31
N ALA A 456 -9.75 -13.18 16.55
CA ALA A 456 -9.50 -13.27 15.11
C ALA A 456 -10.09 -12.06 14.35
N SER A 457 -11.28 -11.58 14.74
CA SER A 457 -11.86 -10.35 14.19
C SER A 457 -11.01 -9.09 14.46
N TRP A 458 -10.40 -9.00 15.64
CA TRP A 458 -9.54 -7.86 16.01
C TRP A 458 -8.20 -7.92 15.26
N VAL A 459 -7.45 -9.02 15.35
CA VAL A 459 -6.14 -9.12 14.67
C VAL A 459 -6.22 -9.11 13.14
N ALA A 460 -7.32 -9.57 12.54
CA ALA A 460 -7.55 -9.39 11.09
C ALA A 460 -7.74 -7.91 10.71
N GLY A 461 -8.45 -7.13 11.55
CA GLY A 461 -8.61 -5.69 11.35
C GLY A 461 -7.31 -4.90 11.50
N MET A 462 -6.43 -5.31 12.42
CA MET A 462 -5.07 -4.74 12.54
C MET A 462 -4.18 -5.07 11.34
N SER A 463 -4.34 -6.28 10.79
CA SER A 463 -3.52 -6.82 9.70
C SER A 463 -3.91 -6.31 8.30
N GLY A 464 -4.93 -5.43 8.19
CA GLY A 464 -5.40 -4.90 6.91
C GLY A 464 -6.34 -5.82 6.13
N ASP A 465 -7.06 -6.70 6.82
CA ASP A 465 -7.91 -7.74 6.24
C ASP A 465 -9.38 -7.59 6.77
N PRO A 466 -10.05 -6.44 6.49
CA PRO A 466 -11.33 -6.09 7.12
C PRO A 466 -12.48 -7.04 6.73
N GLU A 467 -12.44 -7.62 5.53
CA GLU A 467 -13.41 -8.62 5.09
C GLU A 467 -13.36 -9.88 5.97
N ARG A 468 -12.16 -10.35 6.37
CA ARG A 468 -11.97 -11.42 7.36
C ARG A 468 -12.39 -10.96 8.76
N ALA A 469 -12.07 -9.72 9.15
CA ALA A 469 -12.49 -9.15 10.44
C ALA A 469 -14.01 -9.18 10.65
N VAL A 470 -14.79 -8.86 9.61
CA VAL A 470 -16.25 -8.98 9.60
C VAL A 470 -16.69 -10.44 9.64
N ALA A 471 -16.06 -11.33 8.88
CA ALA A 471 -16.43 -12.75 8.84
C ALA A 471 -16.37 -13.39 10.24
N PHE A 472 -15.25 -13.20 10.95
CA PHE A 472 -15.07 -13.72 12.31
C PHE A 472 -16.05 -13.10 13.32
N ALA A 473 -16.37 -11.80 13.21
CA ALA A 473 -17.36 -11.18 14.08
C ALA A 473 -18.80 -11.66 13.79
N LYS A 474 -19.17 -11.88 12.52
CA LYS A 474 -20.47 -12.49 12.16
C LYS A 474 -20.58 -13.90 12.72
N SER A 475 -19.52 -14.70 12.62
CA SER A 475 -19.45 -16.03 13.26
C SER A 475 -19.55 -15.94 14.78
N ALA A 476 -18.91 -14.96 15.43
CA ALA A 476 -18.98 -14.80 16.88
C ALA A 476 -20.41 -14.52 17.39
N VAL A 477 -21.13 -13.61 16.71
CA VAL A 477 -22.53 -13.30 17.03
C VAL A 477 -23.45 -14.49 16.73
N ALA A 478 -23.22 -15.22 15.63
CA ALA A 478 -23.98 -16.43 15.30
C ALA A 478 -23.77 -17.54 16.34
N ALA A 479 -22.53 -17.79 16.76
CA ALA A 479 -22.20 -18.77 17.80
C ALA A 479 -22.78 -18.38 19.17
N ALA A 480 -22.73 -17.10 19.54
CA ALA A 480 -23.34 -16.61 20.78
C ALA A 480 -24.86 -16.80 20.76
N LYS A 481 -25.53 -16.50 19.63
CA LYS A 481 -26.96 -16.76 19.45
C LYS A 481 -27.32 -18.25 19.53
N ALA A 482 -26.45 -19.15 19.05
CA ALA A 482 -26.64 -20.60 19.17
C ALA A 482 -26.42 -21.12 20.60
N ALA A 483 -25.58 -20.45 21.39
CA ALA A 483 -25.31 -20.77 22.79
C ALA A 483 -26.39 -20.25 23.77
N GLY A 484 -27.23 -19.29 23.33
CA GLY A 484 -28.40 -18.81 24.08
C GLY A 484 -28.04 -18.21 25.45
N ASP A 485 -28.87 -18.51 26.46
CA ASP A 485 -28.79 -17.97 27.83
C ASP A 485 -27.46 -18.28 28.58
N THR A 486 -26.58 -19.10 28.00
CA THR A 486 -25.23 -19.35 28.55
C THR A 486 -24.25 -18.19 28.31
N VAL A 487 -24.60 -17.22 27.45
CA VAL A 487 -23.79 -16.03 27.17
C VAL A 487 -24.39 -14.82 27.89
N THR A 488 -23.62 -14.14 28.75
CA THR A 488 -24.12 -12.97 29.47
C THR A 488 -24.40 -11.79 28.52
N PRO A 489 -25.36 -10.89 28.84
CA PRO A 489 -25.68 -9.73 28.00
C PRO A 489 -24.46 -8.84 27.70
N GLU A 490 -23.57 -8.67 28.66
CA GLU A 490 -22.35 -7.86 28.55
C GLU A 490 -21.35 -8.48 27.55
N ARG A 491 -21.28 -9.82 27.55
CA ARG A 491 -20.46 -10.58 26.61
C ARG A 491 -21.06 -10.57 25.20
N ALA A 492 -22.38 -10.74 25.08
CA ALA A 492 -23.09 -10.63 23.81
C ALA A 492 -22.95 -9.22 23.21
N ALA A 493 -23.14 -8.17 24.02
CA ALA A 493 -22.96 -6.77 23.63
C ALA A 493 -21.53 -6.50 23.13
N THR A 494 -20.52 -7.10 23.77
CA THR A 494 -19.11 -6.98 23.34
C THR A 494 -18.87 -7.60 21.96
N LEU A 495 -19.54 -8.71 21.63
CA LEU A 495 -19.46 -9.33 20.29
C LEU A 495 -20.20 -8.50 19.24
N HIS A 496 -21.39 -7.97 19.58
CA HIS A 496 -22.16 -7.07 18.73
C HIS A 496 -21.43 -5.74 18.47
N ARG A 497 -20.75 -5.17 19.47
CA ARG A 497 -19.85 -4.02 19.31
C ARG A 497 -18.72 -4.34 18.35
N ARG A 498 -17.99 -5.44 18.57
CA ARG A 498 -16.86 -5.84 17.70
C ARG A 498 -17.31 -6.07 16.26
N LEU A 499 -18.52 -6.60 16.07
CA LEU A 499 -19.16 -6.71 14.77
C LEU A 499 -19.40 -5.33 14.15
N ALA A 500 -20.07 -4.41 14.85
CA ALA A 500 -20.34 -3.07 14.37
C ALA A 500 -19.06 -2.31 13.98
N GLU A 501 -18.01 -2.40 14.80
CA GLU A 501 -16.68 -1.83 14.53
C GLU A 501 -15.99 -2.46 13.31
N ALA A 502 -16.11 -3.78 13.11
CA ALA A 502 -15.56 -4.43 11.93
C ALA A 502 -16.34 -4.04 10.65
N MET A 503 -17.65 -3.82 10.76
CA MET A 503 -18.48 -3.37 9.64
C MET A 503 -18.25 -1.89 9.29
N TYR A 504 -18.01 -1.03 10.28
CA TYR A 504 -17.83 0.41 10.12
C TYR A 504 -16.74 0.81 9.10
N TYR A 505 -15.72 -0.04 8.91
CA TYR A 505 -14.63 0.21 7.97
C TYR A 505 -14.84 -0.39 6.56
N ILE A 506 -16.07 -0.85 6.23
CA ILE A 506 -16.43 -1.34 4.90
C ILE A 506 -17.68 -0.59 4.40
N ASP A 507 -17.50 0.21 3.35
CA ASP A 507 -18.53 1.00 2.69
C ASP A 507 -19.74 0.15 2.24
N GLY A 508 -20.93 0.76 2.26
CA GLY A 508 -22.19 0.14 1.86
C GLY A 508 -22.78 -0.84 2.89
N ARG A 509 -22.26 -0.84 4.13
CA ARG A 509 -22.64 -1.77 5.21
C ARG A 509 -23.00 -1.05 6.52
N GLU A 510 -23.33 0.23 6.43
CA GLU A 510 -23.60 1.14 7.55
C GLU A 510 -24.92 0.81 8.24
N GLU A 511 -25.93 0.36 7.49
CA GLU A 511 -27.20 -0.18 8.02
C GLU A 511 -26.95 -1.41 8.91
N GLU A 512 -26.10 -2.36 8.45
CA GLU A 512 -25.73 -3.53 9.25
C GLU A 512 -24.89 -3.15 10.48
N ALA A 513 -23.99 -2.17 10.37
CA ALA A 513 -23.19 -1.67 11.48
C ALA A 513 -24.05 -0.98 12.55
N MET A 514 -25.03 -0.18 12.11
CA MET A 514 -26.00 0.48 12.99
C MET A 514 -26.84 -0.56 13.75
N ALA A 515 -27.44 -1.51 13.04
CA ALA A 515 -28.21 -2.58 13.65
C ALA A 515 -27.36 -3.40 14.64
N ALA A 516 -26.08 -3.66 14.33
CA ALA A 516 -25.19 -4.37 15.24
C ALA A 516 -24.93 -3.60 16.55
N VAL A 517 -24.72 -2.27 16.50
CA VAL A 517 -24.46 -1.47 17.71
C VAL A 517 -25.74 -1.12 18.48
N GLU A 518 -26.88 -0.96 17.80
CA GLU A 518 -28.20 -0.82 18.45
C GLU A 518 -28.53 -2.06 19.29
N GLN A 519 -28.23 -3.27 18.79
CA GLN A 519 -28.36 -4.51 19.58
C GLN A 519 -27.39 -4.56 20.77
N ALA A 520 -26.14 -4.12 20.59
CA ALA A 520 -25.18 -4.02 21.71
C ALA A 520 -25.65 -3.05 22.80
N TRP A 521 -26.27 -1.92 22.40
CA TRP A 521 -26.82 -0.94 23.32
C TRP A 521 -28.07 -1.45 24.04
N ALA A 522 -28.99 -2.12 23.35
CA ALA A 522 -30.19 -2.70 23.95
C ALA A 522 -29.88 -3.71 25.07
N MET A 523 -28.77 -4.47 24.94
CA MET A 523 -28.30 -5.40 25.98
C MET A 523 -27.74 -4.71 27.23
N LEU A 524 -27.37 -3.42 27.15
CA LEU A 524 -26.67 -2.66 28.20
C LEU A 524 -27.40 -1.40 28.70
N ALA A 525 -28.50 -0.98 28.07
CA ALA A 525 -29.16 0.30 28.37
C ALA A 525 -29.63 0.41 29.85
N ASP A 526 -30.19 -0.67 30.39
CA ASP A 526 -30.70 -0.80 31.76
C ASP A 526 -29.71 -1.51 32.70
N ARG A 527 -28.44 -1.65 32.31
CA ARG A 527 -27.36 -2.16 33.16
C ARG A 527 -26.71 -1.01 33.95
N PRO A 528 -26.13 -1.30 35.13
CA PRO A 528 -25.24 -0.36 35.81
C PRO A 528 -24.10 0.13 34.91
N ASP A 529 -23.65 1.36 35.18
CA ASP A 529 -22.44 1.95 34.62
C ASP A 529 -21.26 0.97 34.61
N SER A 530 -20.66 0.78 33.43
CA SER A 530 -19.57 -0.17 33.22
C SER A 530 -18.67 0.22 32.06
N SER A 531 -17.45 -0.33 32.02
CA SER A 531 -16.49 -0.06 30.92
C SER A 531 -17.02 -0.55 29.56
N ASP A 532 -17.78 -1.65 29.53
CA ASP A 532 -18.35 -2.18 28.29
C ASP A 532 -19.52 -1.31 27.81
N GLN A 533 -20.33 -0.78 28.72
CA GLN A 533 -21.36 0.22 28.40
C GLN A 533 -20.74 1.50 27.81
N ALA A 534 -19.61 1.97 28.36
CA ALA A 534 -18.87 3.11 27.80
C ALA A 534 -18.34 2.83 26.38
N TRP A 535 -17.74 1.65 26.14
CA TRP A 535 -17.25 1.26 24.82
C TRP A 535 -18.37 1.05 23.78
N VAL A 536 -19.52 0.52 24.18
CA VAL A 536 -20.70 0.46 23.29
C VAL A 536 -21.17 1.87 22.92
N LEU A 537 -21.16 2.81 23.87
CA LEU A 537 -21.53 4.20 23.60
C LEU A 537 -20.53 4.94 22.70
N THR A 538 -19.22 4.72 22.80
CA THR A 538 -18.24 5.32 21.86
C THR A 538 -18.34 4.74 20.45
N ALA A 539 -18.54 3.42 20.33
CA ALA A 539 -18.81 2.78 19.04
C ALA A 539 -20.11 3.30 18.42
N TYR A 540 -21.19 3.40 19.20
CA TYR A 540 -22.48 3.88 18.74
C TYR A 540 -22.41 5.34 18.28
N ALA A 541 -21.77 6.21 19.07
CA ALA A 541 -21.52 7.59 18.66
C ALA A 541 -20.69 7.68 17.37
N THR A 542 -19.66 6.83 17.22
CA THR A 542 -18.80 6.81 16.03
C THR A 542 -19.58 6.43 14.76
N ILE A 543 -20.52 5.49 14.87
CA ILE A 543 -21.37 5.02 13.75
C ILE A 543 -22.51 6.02 13.45
N LEU A 544 -23.15 6.59 14.48
CA LEU A 544 -24.12 7.68 14.33
C LEU A 544 -23.52 8.89 13.60
N ARG A 545 -22.28 9.26 13.93
CA ARG A 545 -21.54 10.33 13.25
C ARG A 545 -21.31 10.01 11.77
N SER A 546 -20.98 8.76 11.43
CA SER A 546 -20.72 8.39 10.04
C SER A 546 -21.97 8.34 9.17
N VAL A 547 -23.14 8.05 9.73
CA VAL A 547 -24.42 8.12 9.00
C VAL A 547 -25.11 9.49 9.09
N GLY A 548 -24.38 10.55 9.51
CA GLY A 548 -24.90 11.91 9.59
C GLY A 548 -25.87 12.21 10.74
N ARG A 549 -26.12 11.25 11.66
CA ARG A 549 -26.96 11.42 12.87
C ARG A 549 -26.18 12.15 13.97
N LEU A 550 -25.76 13.39 13.70
CA LEU A 550 -24.77 14.14 14.49
C LEU A 550 -25.20 14.45 15.93
N GLU A 551 -26.44 14.89 16.16
CA GLU A 551 -26.91 15.21 17.52
C GLU A 551 -27.10 13.96 18.39
N GLU A 552 -27.54 12.84 17.81
CA GLU A 552 -27.60 11.57 18.53
C GLU A 552 -26.19 11.05 18.82
N SER A 553 -25.26 11.17 17.87
CA SER A 553 -23.84 10.87 18.08
C SER A 553 -23.26 11.67 19.25
N ARG A 554 -23.55 12.98 19.30
CA ARG A 554 -23.15 13.91 20.36
C ARG A 554 -23.75 13.54 21.72
N LEU A 555 -25.02 13.14 21.77
CA LEU A 555 -25.67 12.63 22.98
C LEU A 555 -24.97 11.34 23.49
N HIS A 556 -24.76 10.37 22.60
CA HIS A 556 -24.09 9.12 22.95
C HIS A 556 -22.62 9.31 23.34
N ALA A 557 -21.88 10.23 22.69
CA ALA A 557 -20.50 10.55 23.04
C ALA A 557 -20.36 11.27 24.39
N ARG A 558 -21.28 12.20 24.72
CA ARG A 558 -21.36 12.81 26.06
C ARG A 558 -21.63 11.74 27.12
N ARG A 559 -22.65 10.88 26.91
CA ARG A 559 -22.95 9.77 27.83
C ARG A 559 -21.77 8.79 27.97
N ALA A 560 -21.05 8.49 26.88
CA ALA A 560 -19.85 7.65 26.92
C ALA A 560 -18.78 8.24 27.84
N LEU A 561 -18.51 9.54 27.71
CA LEU A 561 -17.55 10.27 28.54
C LEU A 561 -17.95 10.28 30.02
N ASP A 562 -19.22 10.51 30.32
CA ASP A 562 -19.75 10.56 31.69
C ASP A 562 -19.81 9.19 32.37
N VAL A 563 -20.07 8.11 31.62
CA VAL A 563 -19.94 6.71 32.10
C VAL A 563 -18.46 6.39 32.32
N ALA A 564 -17.61 6.63 31.32
CA ALA A 564 -16.17 6.33 31.36
C ALA A 564 -15.49 6.98 32.57
N ARG A 565 -15.80 8.24 32.87
CA ARG A 565 -15.29 8.96 34.04
C ARG A 565 -15.77 8.37 35.35
N ARG A 566 -17.07 8.04 35.48
CA ARG A 566 -17.64 7.46 36.70
C ARG A 566 -17.08 6.07 37.01
N VAL A 567 -16.64 5.31 36.00
CA VAL A 567 -16.00 3.98 36.18
C VAL A 567 -14.47 3.98 36.06
N GLY A 568 -13.83 5.14 35.85
CA GLY A 568 -12.37 5.28 35.69
C GLY A 568 -11.78 4.72 34.39
N ALA A 569 -12.59 4.44 33.37
CA ALA A 569 -12.17 3.84 32.11
C ALA A 569 -11.54 4.89 31.16
N ARG A 570 -10.24 5.17 31.33
CA ARG A 570 -9.49 6.17 30.54
C ARG A 570 -9.54 5.96 29.01
N GLY A 571 -9.66 4.71 28.54
CA GLY A 571 -9.75 4.37 27.11
C GLY A 571 -10.96 5.00 26.42
N PRO A 572 -12.20 4.60 26.77
CA PRO A 572 -13.41 5.19 26.19
C PRO A 572 -13.61 6.67 26.55
N GLU A 573 -13.00 7.20 27.63
CA GLU A 573 -12.94 8.65 27.85
C GLU A 573 -12.20 9.37 26.71
N VAL A 574 -10.97 8.96 26.39
CA VAL A 574 -10.16 9.60 25.34
C VAL A 574 -10.79 9.38 23.96
N ASP A 575 -11.40 8.21 23.73
CA ASP A 575 -12.10 7.89 22.49
C ASP A 575 -13.40 8.70 22.31
N ALA A 576 -14.16 8.94 23.39
CA ALA A 576 -15.30 9.86 23.39
C ALA A 576 -14.87 11.30 23.13
N LEU A 577 -13.80 11.79 23.77
CA LEU A 577 -13.25 13.13 23.55
C LEU A 577 -12.81 13.33 22.09
N ALA A 578 -12.17 12.33 21.48
CA ALA A 578 -11.81 12.35 20.06
C ALA A 578 -13.04 12.50 19.14
N THR A 579 -14.15 11.82 19.47
CA THR A 579 -15.39 11.89 18.69
C THR A 579 -16.13 13.22 18.92
N LEU A 580 -16.17 13.75 20.15
CA LEU A 580 -16.74 15.08 20.44
C LEU A 580 -16.02 16.20 19.69
N ALA A 581 -14.68 16.17 19.65
CA ALA A 581 -13.90 17.17 18.91
C ALA A 581 -14.23 17.21 17.40
N VAL A 582 -14.59 16.08 16.79
CA VAL A 582 -15.01 16.01 15.38
C VAL A 582 -16.46 16.45 15.18
N LEU A 583 -17.31 16.35 16.20
CA LEU A 583 -18.69 16.84 16.14
C LEU A 583 -18.73 18.37 16.28
N ASP A 584 -17.91 18.95 17.16
CA ASP A 584 -17.76 20.40 17.28
C ASP A 584 -17.24 21.06 15.98
N GLU A 585 -16.41 20.34 15.21
CA GLU A 585 -15.94 20.77 13.89
C GLU A 585 -17.08 21.02 12.90
N ALA A 586 -18.13 20.19 12.94
CA ALA A 586 -19.28 20.27 12.05
C ALA A 586 -20.23 21.45 12.37
N ASP A 587 -20.21 21.94 13.61
CA ASP A 587 -20.90 23.18 14.02
C ASP A 587 -20.13 24.46 13.62
N GLY A 588 -19.03 24.32 12.87
CA GLY A 588 -18.16 25.43 12.48
C GLY A 588 -17.07 25.79 13.50
N GLN A 589 -16.97 25.08 14.63
CA GLN A 589 -15.92 25.29 15.65
C GLN A 589 -14.58 24.64 15.22
N ALA A 590 -14.16 24.89 13.98
CA ALA A 590 -13.06 24.19 13.33
C ALA A 590 -11.68 24.49 13.95
N VAL A 591 -11.55 25.56 14.74
CA VAL A 591 -10.31 25.93 15.47
C VAL A 591 -10.28 25.26 16.85
N GLU A 592 -11.41 25.24 17.54
CA GLU A 592 -11.59 24.57 18.83
C GLU A 592 -11.46 23.06 18.67
N ALA A 593 -12.09 22.48 17.64
CA ALA A 593 -11.94 21.08 17.23
C ALA A 593 -10.47 20.69 17.05
N ARG A 594 -9.69 21.53 16.35
CA ARG A 594 -8.24 21.35 16.14
C ARG A 594 -7.47 21.34 17.46
N GLN A 595 -7.78 22.26 18.37
CA GLN A 595 -7.15 22.32 19.70
C GLN A 595 -7.49 21.09 20.53
N ARG A 596 -8.77 20.67 20.58
CA ARG A 596 -9.19 19.44 21.28
C ARG A 596 -8.51 18.19 20.71
N LEU A 597 -8.42 18.06 19.38
CA LEU A 597 -7.72 16.95 18.74
C LEU A 597 -6.22 16.94 19.07
N ALA A 598 -5.57 18.11 19.12
CA ALA A 598 -4.18 18.25 19.52
C ALA A 598 -3.94 17.88 21.01
N GLU A 599 -4.90 18.09 21.91
CA GLU A 599 -4.87 17.59 23.29
C GLU A 599 -5.13 16.08 23.42
N VAL A 600 -6.01 15.53 22.57
CA VAL A 600 -6.38 14.11 22.59
C VAL A 600 -5.21 13.21 22.18
N ILE A 601 -4.42 13.60 21.18
CA ILE A 601 -3.29 12.82 20.66
C ILE A 601 -2.27 12.41 21.74
N PRO A 602 -1.68 13.31 22.56
CA PRO A 602 -0.75 12.91 23.62
C PRO A 602 -1.43 12.08 24.70
N ARG A 603 -2.67 12.40 25.11
CA ARG A 603 -3.43 11.61 26.10
C ARG A 603 -3.69 10.18 25.64
N ALA A 604 -3.99 9.98 24.36
CA ALA A 604 -4.12 8.65 23.75
C ALA A 604 -2.79 7.90 23.74
N GLY A 605 -1.69 8.57 23.41
CA GLY A 605 -0.34 8.02 23.45
C GLY A 605 0.11 7.60 24.86
N GLU A 606 -0.18 8.40 25.88
CA GLU A 606 0.14 8.11 27.30
C GLU A 606 -0.53 6.83 27.81
N ILE A 607 -1.80 6.60 27.47
CA ILE A 607 -2.52 5.38 27.86
C ILE A 607 -2.34 4.22 26.87
N GLY A 608 -1.61 4.45 25.77
CA GLY A 608 -1.36 3.46 24.72
C GLY A 608 -2.56 3.13 23.85
N ALA A 609 -3.59 3.99 23.80
CA ALA A 609 -4.75 3.86 22.91
C ALA A 609 -4.38 4.27 21.48
N ILE A 610 -3.49 3.51 20.84
CA ILE A 610 -2.86 3.88 19.56
C ILE A 610 -3.88 4.04 18.44
N SER A 611 -4.86 3.14 18.33
CA SER A 611 -5.94 3.27 17.35
C SER A 611 -6.73 4.59 17.49
N THR A 612 -6.96 5.07 18.71
CA THR A 612 -7.53 6.40 18.99
C THR A 612 -6.54 7.54 18.68
N GLU A 613 -5.23 7.36 18.94
CA GLU A 613 -4.19 8.32 18.58
C GLU A 613 -4.13 8.56 17.06
N LEU A 614 -4.09 7.48 16.26
CA LEU A 614 -4.07 7.55 14.80
C LEU A 614 -5.38 8.17 14.25
N ARG A 615 -6.54 7.82 14.84
CA ARG A 615 -7.83 8.43 14.53
C ARG A 615 -7.83 9.95 14.77
N ALA A 616 -7.33 10.39 15.92
CA ALA A 616 -7.24 11.82 16.24
C ALA A 616 -6.25 12.56 15.33
N ARG A 617 -5.11 11.94 14.97
CA ARG A 617 -4.15 12.49 13.98
C ARG A 617 -4.76 12.62 12.59
N TYR A 618 -5.52 11.62 12.13
CA TYR A 618 -6.22 11.68 10.84
C TYR A 618 -7.23 12.83 10.81
N PHE A 619 -8.08 12.96 11.84
CA PHE A 619 -9.05 14.06 11.87
C PHE A 619 -8.40 15.44 12.02
N LEU A 620 -7.31 15.56 12.77
CA LEU A 620 -6.50 16.78 12.83
C LEU A 620 -5.91 17.14 11.46
N CYS A 621 -5.40 16.15 10.73
CA CYS A 621 -4.88 16.29 9.38
C CYS A 621 -5.97 16.77 8.39
N VAL A 622 -7.15 16.14 8.40
CA VAL A 622 -8.28 16.53 7.53
C VAL A 622 -8.76 17.94 7.85
N ASN A 623 -8.90 18.31 9.13
CA ASN A 623 -9.26 19.68 9.55
C ASN A 623 -8.27 20.74 9.02
N LEU A 624 -6.97 20.44 9.06
CA LEU A 624 -5.92 21.32 8.53
C LEU A 624 -5.97 21.40 7.00
N TYR A 625 -6.25 20.29 6.30
CA TYR A 625 -6.46 20.26 4.86
C TYR A 625 -7.66 21.11 4.42
N GLU A 626 -8.83 20.91 5.04
CA GLU A 626 -10.06 21.69 4.79
C GLU A 626 -9.89 23.18 5.07
N SER A 627 -8.95 23.54 5.96
CA SER A 627 -8.58 24.93 6.25
C SER A 627 -7.56 25.52 5.27
N GLY A 628 -7.03 24.73 4.32
CA GLY A 628 -5.94 25.12 3.41
C GLY A 628 -4.56 25.22 4.08
N LEU A 629 -4.39 24.71 5.31
CA LEU A 629 -3.15 24.79 6.09
C LEU A 629 -2.21 23.62 5.76
N LEU A 630 -1.91 23.48 4.47
CA LEU A 630 -1.32 22.26 3.88
C LEU A 630 0.04 21.87 4.49
N ASP A 631 0.88 22.83 4.90
CA ASP A 631 2.17 22.53 5.53
C ASP A 631 2.01 21.97 6.96
N GLN A 632 1.00 22.43 7.71
CA GLN A 632 0.67 21.88 9.01
C GLN A 632 0.02 20.49 8.86
N ALA A 633 -0.86 20.32 7.86
CA ALA A 633 -1.44 19.02 7.51
C ALA A 633 -0.34 18.01 7.13
N ALA A 634 0.65 18.42 6.34
CA ALA A 634 1.82 17.60 5.98
C ALA A 634 2.63 17.17 7.22
N GLY A 635 2.90 18.09 8.15
CA GLY A 635 3.60 17.77 9.40
C GLY A 635 2.83 16.77 10.29
N VAL A 636 1.51 16.92 10.39
CA VAL A 636 0.65 16.01 11.17
C VAL A 636 0.53 14.63 10.50
N VAL A 637 0.37 14.58 9.17
CA VAL A 637 0.21 13.31 8.45
C VAL A 637 1.51 12.52 8.37
N ASP A 638 2.66 13.18 8.14
CA ASP A 638 3.95 12.50 8.11
C ASP A 638 4.28 11.90 9.49
N ALA A 639 4.00 12.63 10.56
CA ALA A 639 4.10 12.11 11.93
C ALA A 639 3.10 10.98 12.21
N GLY A 640 1.89 11.03 11.63
CA GLY A 640 0.88 9.96 11.75
C GLY A 640 1.24 8.69 11.00
N VAL A 641 1.72 8.79 9.76
CA VAL A 641 2.18 7.65 8.96
C VAL A 641 3.45 7.06 9.57
N GLU A 642 4.37 7.88 10.09
CA GLU A 642 5.54 7.37 10.83
C GLU A 642 5.14 6.70 12.15
N ARG A 643 4.14 7.22 12.87
CA ARG A 643 3.57 6.57 14.06
C ARG A 643 2.93 5.22 13.71
N ALA A 644 2.18 5.12 12.61
CA ALA A 644 1.57 3.87 12.15
C ALA A 644 2.60 2.87 11.58
N ARG A 645 3.68 3.35 10.95
CA ARG A 645 4.86 2.53 10.59
C ARG A 645 5.56 1.98 11.81
N ALA A 646 5.63 2.78 12.87
CA ALA A 646 6.23 2.39 14.12
C ALA A 646 5.36 1.34 14.85
N THR A 647 4.07 1.61 15.08
CA THR A 647 3.14 0.72 15.80
C THR A 647 2.70 -0.53 15.05
N GLY A 648 3.28 -0.83 13.87
CA GLY A 648 2.85 -1.94 13.01
C GLY A 648 1.49 -1.71 12.34
N LEU A 649 0.66 -0.83 12.90
CA LEU A 649 -0.68 -0.46 12.45
C LEU A 649 -0.74 0.30 11.10
N THR A 650 0.27 0.20 10.24
CA THR A 650 0.28 0.82 8.90
C THR A 650 -0.95 0.40 8.09
N TRP A 651 -1.43 -0.83 8.31
CA TRP A 651 -2.58 -1.43 7.63
C TRP A 651 -3.84 -1.53 8.49
N SER A 652 -3.82 -0.95 9.69
CA SER A 652 -5.06 -0.61 10.38
C SER A 652 -5.87 0.38 9.55
N ALA A 653 -7.17 0.53 9.84
CA ALA A 653 -8.02 1.51 9.17
C ALA A 653 -7.41 2.91 9.16
N TYR A 654 -7.07 3.48 10.33
CA TYR A 654 -6.51 4.83 10.39
C TYR A 654 -5.05 4.94 9.93
N GLY A 655 -4.27 3.85 9.96
CA GLY A 655 -2.96 3.81 9.29
C GLY A 655 -3.09 3.93 7.77
N THR A 656 -4.07 3.25 7.18
CA THR A 656 -4.39 3.32 5.76
C THR A 656 -4.92 4.70 5.38
N GLU A 657 -5.89 5.23 6.13
CA GLU A 657 -6.45 6.57 5.90
C GLU A 657 -5.38 7.68 6.00
N LEU A 658 -4.46 7.59 6.96
CA LEU A 658 -3.31 8.50 7.06
C LEU A 658 -2.39 8.43 5.82
N ARG A 659 -2.20 7.25 5.21
CA ARG A 659 -1.45 7.13 3.95
C ARG A 659 -2.20 7.71 2.76
N VAL A 660 -3.50 7.47 2.64
CA VAL A 660 -4.32 8.00 1.54
C VAL A 660 -4.30 9.54 1.55
N ILE A 661 -4.55 10.16 2.69
CA ILE A 661 -4.51 11.63 2.80
C ILE A 661 -3.08 12.20 2.68
N GLN A 662 -2.04 11.44 3.04
CA GLN A 662 -0.64 11.82 2.77
C GLN A 662 -0.36 11.95 1.26
N VAL A 663 -0.84 11.03 0.42
CA VAL A 663 -0.70 11.12 -1.05
C VAL A 663 -1.40 12.38 -1.57
N VAL A 664 -2.62 12.65 -1.12
CA VAL A 664 -3.41 13.83 -1.54
C VAL A 664 -2.70 15.13 -1.15
N ILE A 665 -2.30 15.29 0.12
CA ILE A 665 -1.59 16.49 0.60
C ILE A 665 -0.30 16.73 -0.19
N ARG A 666 0.49 15.68 -0.44
CA ARG A 666 1.74 15.79 -1.19
C ARG A 666 1.50 16.11 -2.66
N TYR A 667 0.50 15.51 -3.31
CA TYR A 667 0.09 15.86 -4.68
C TYR A 667 -0.31 17.34 -4.81
N VAL A 668 -1.17 17.84 -3.91
CA VAL A 668 -1.67 19.23 -3.92
C VAL A 668 -0.53 20.23 -3.68
N ARG A 669 0.36 19.97 -2.70
CA ARG A 669 1.56 20.79 -2.43
C ARG A 669 2.63 20.72 -3.52
N GLY A 670 2.57 19.73 -4.42
CA GLY A 670 3.57 19.51 -5.47
C GLY A 670 4.78 18.66 -5.08
N ASP A 671 4.73 17.97 -3.93
CA ASP A 671 5.70 16.92 -3.57
C ASP A 671 5.33 15.61 -4.30
N TRP A 672 5.52 15.58 -5.61
CA TRP A 672 5.05 14.45 -6.43
C TRP A 672 5.88 13.19 -6.27
N ASP A 673 7.18 13.30 -6.00
CA ASP A 673 8.03 12.14 -5.69
C ASP A 673 7.71 11.57 -4.31
N GLY A 674 7.46 12.43 -3.30
CA GLY A 674 6.97 12.01 -1.99
C GLY A 674 5.53 11.49 -2.02
N ALA A 675 4.70 11.92 -2.97
CA ALA A 675 3.36 11.39 -3.19
C ALA A 675 3.39 10.01 -3.88
N GLU A 676 4.23 9.82 -4.91
CA GLU A 676 4.45 8.50 -5.53
C GLU A 676 4.95 7.49 -4.50
N ALA A 677 5.98 7.84 -3.71
CA ALA A 677 6.51 6.97 -2.66
C ALA A 677 5.51 6.64 -1.52
N ALA A 678 4.48 7.47 -1.32
CA ALA A 678 3.39 7.20 -0.38
C ALA A 678 2.27 6.35 -1.00
N ALA A 679 2.02 6.49 -2.31
CA ALA A 679 0.99 5.77 -3.06
C ALA A 679 1.40 4.34 -3.43
N GLU A 680 2.70 4.04 -3.53
CA GLU A 680 3.16 2.68 -3.79
C GLU A 680 2.80 1.73 -2.61
N PRO A 681 2.10 0.60 -2.89
CA PRO A 681 1.91 -0.45 -1.89
C PRO A 681 3.26 -1.07 -1.50
N PRO A 682 3.64 -1.05 -0.20
CA PRO A 682 4.77 -1.79 0.33
C PRO A 682 4.62 -3.29 0.12
N GLY A 683 5.71 -4.01 0.38
CA GLY A 683 5.92 -5.38 -0.07
C GLY A 683 5.13 -6.50 0.63
N HIS A 684 4.00 -6.17 1.25
CA HIS A 684 3.17 -7.08 2.04
C HIS A 684 1.91 -7.48 1.28
N ARG A 685 1.26 -8.59 1.67
CA ARG A 685 -0.12 -8.88 1.23
C ARG A 685 -1.07 -7.97 2.00
N VAL A 686 -1.38 -6.80 1.45
CA VAL A 686 -2.55 -5.99 1.86
C VAL A 686 -3.77 -6.44 1.06
N SER A 687 -4.99 -6.11 1.52
CA SER A 687 -6.20 -6.43 0.76
C SER A 687 -6.23 -5.71 -0.60
N SER A 688 -7.01 -6.23 -1.55
CA SER A 688 -7.21 -5.56 -2.84
C SER A 688 -7.94 -4.23 -2.68
N THR A 689 -8.78 -4.10 -1.64
CA THR A 689 -9.46 -2.85 -1.25
C THR A 689 -8.45 -1.76 -0.83
N VAL A 690 -7.48 -2.09 0.04
CA VAL A 690 -6.38 -1.17 0.43
C VAL A 690 -5.50 -0.81 -0.78
N SER A 691 -5.21 -1.79 -1.65
CA SER A 691 -4.44 -1.57 -2.88
C SER A 691 -5.13 -0.59 -3.83
N ALA A 692 -6.45 -0.73 -4.01
CA ALA A 692 -7.26 0.11 -4.88
C ALA A 692 -7.41 1.56 -4.35
N ARG A 693 -7.58 1.74 -3.02
CA ARG A 693 -7.57 3.07 -2.38
C ARG A 693 -6.27 3.84 -2.65
N LEU A 694 -5.10 3.21 -2.49
CA LEU A 694 -3.82 3.86 -2.77
C LEU A 694 -3.58 4.10 -4.27
N ALA A 695 -3.97 3.15 -5.12
CA ALA A 695 -3.83 3.26 -6.57
C ALA A 695 -4.70 4.39 -7.17
N SER A 696 -5.90 4.66 -6.62
CA SER A 696 -6.78 5.73 -7.12
C SER A 696 -6.17 7.12 -6.89
N VAL A 697 -5.67 7.41 -5.67
CA VAL A 697 -5.01 8.69 -5.38
C VAL A 697 -3.67 8.84 -6.12
N GLY A 698 -2.91 7.75 -6.29
CA GLY A 698 -1.67 7.76 -7.09
C GLY A 698 -1.88 8.04 -8.58
N ALA A 699 -3.05 7.68 -9.14
CA ALA A 699 -3.31 7.82 -10.58
C ALA A 699 -3.33 9.28 -11.08
N ASN A 700 -3.66 10.25 -10.20
CA ASN A 700 -3.54 11.68 -10.51
C ASN A 700 -2.11 12.05 -10.95
N ILE A 701 -1.10 11.55 -10.24
CA ILE A 701 0.32 11.84 -10.49
C ILE A 701 0.75 11.22 -11.84
N ALA A 702 0.25 10.02 -12.15
CA ALA A 702 0.49 9.37 -13.44
C ALA A 702 -0.08 10.18 -14.62
N VAL A 703 -1.27 10.78 -14.48
CA VAL A 703 -1.83 11.69 -15.49
C VAL A 703 -1.00 12.97 -15.59
N ALA A 704 -0.74 13.62 -14.46
CA ALA A 704 -0.10 14.93 -14.41
C ALA A 704 1.37 14.93 -14.89
N ARG A 705 2.11 13.82 -14.68
CA ARG A 705 3.44 13.58 -15.29
C ARG A 705 3.40 13.06 -16.73
N GLY A 706 2.22 12.79 -17.29
CA GLY A 706 2.05 12.32 -18.67
C GLY A 706 2.34 10.83 -18.87
N ARG A 707 2.30 10.01 -17.82
CA ARG A 707 2.43 8.53 -17.84
C ARG A 707 1.11 7.88 -18.30
N PHE A 708 0.53 8.38 -19.40
CA PHE A 708 -0.85 8.07 -19.81
C PHE A 708 -1.16 6.58 -19.98
N ALA A 709 -0.22 5.77 -20.48
CA ALA A 709 -0.41 4.32 -20.64
C ALA A 709 -0.47 3.57 -19.30
N GLU A 710 -0.01 4.17 -18.21
CA GLU A 710 -0.15 3.67 -16.85
C GLU A 710 -1.47 4.15 -16.23
N ALA A 711 -1.79 5.43 -16.37
CA ALA A 711 -3.07 5.99 -15.94
C ALA A 711 -4.27 5.28 -16.62
N GLU A 712 -4.19 4.92 -17.91
CA GLU A 712 -5.23 4.14 -18.60
C GLU A 712 -5.40 2.72 -18.02
N ARG A 713 -4.33 2.08 -17.56
CA ARG A 713 -4.44 0.79 -16.85
C ARG A 713 -5.11 0.98 -15.49
N LEU A 714 -4.60 1.92 -14.68
CA LEU A 714 -5.13 2.20 -13.34
C LEU A 714 -6.63 2.54 -13.38
N VAL A 715 -7.06 3.45 -14.25
CA VAL A 715 -8.48 3.80 -14.44
C VAL A 715 -9.33 2.60 -14.90
N THR A 716 -8.78 1.70 -15.71
CA THR A 716 -9.49 0.50 -16.17
C THR A 716 -9.60 -0.56 -15.07
N GLU A 717 -8.52 -0.82 -14.34
CA GLU A 717 -8.43 -1.80 -13.25
C GLU A 717 -9.28 -1.36 -12.04
N LEU A 718 -9.24 -0.07 -11.68
CA LEU A 718 -10.05 0.48 -10.59
C LEU A 718 -11.56 0.42 -10.86
N ARG A 719 -12.00 0.38 -12.13
CA ARG A 719 -13.43 0.40 -12.49
C ARG A 719 -14.20 -0.81 -11.96
N SER A 720 -13.57 -1.99 -11.87
CA SER A 720 -14.21 -3.15 -11.23
C SER A 720 -14.35 -3.00 -9.72
N ASP A 721 -13.60 -2.09 -9.09
CA ASP A 721 -13.51 -1.93 -7.64
C ASP A 721 -14.32 -0.74 -7.10
N TRP A 722 -15.01 0.02 -7.98
CA TRP A 722 -15.93 1.13 -7.61
C TRP A 722 -17.03 0.75 -6.60
N HIS A 723 -17.32 -0.54 -6.42
CA HIS A 723 -18.31 -1.04 -5.47
C HIS A 723 -17.76 -1.28 -4.05
N ARG A 724 -16.44 -1.14 -3.83
CA ARG A 724 -15.79 -1.45 -2.54
C ARG A 724 -15.56 -0.24 -1.65
N ASP A 725 -15.54 0.95 -2.25
CA ASP A 725 -15.12 2.18 -1.61
C ASP A 725 -15.60 3.39 -2.40
N ILE A 726 -16.13 4.40 -1.71
CA ILE A 726 -16.66 5.61 -2.31
C ILE A 726 -15.59 6.58 -2.85
N GLN A 727 -14.36 6.54 -2.34
CA GLN A 727 -13.28 7.41 -2.82
C GLN A 727 -12.77 6.97 -4.21
N ILE A 728 -12.77 5.65 -4.50
CA ILE A 728 -12.35 5.11 -5.81
C ILE A 728 -13.08 5.78 -7.00
N PRO A 729 -14.42 5.78 -7.12
CA PRO A 729 -15.11 6.44 -8.25
C PRO A 729 -14.89 7.96 -8.28
N LEU A 730 -14.88 8.62 -7.11
CA LEU A 730 -14.70 10.08 -7.00
C LEU A 730 -13.34 10.58 -7.47
N VAL A 731 -12.29 9.78 -7.27
CA VAL A 731 -10.93 10.07 -7.74
C VAL A 731 -10.76 9.56 -9.17
N ALA A 732 -11.10 8.29 -9.46
CA ALA A 732 -10.92 7.69 -10.77
C ALA A 732 -11.71 8.40 -11.88
N GLY A 733 -12.90 8.93 -11.60
CA GLY A 733 -13.68 9.73 -12.55
C GLY A 733 -13.00 11.05 -12.94
N GLY A 734 -12.44 11.77 -11.95
CA GLY A 734 -11.65 12.98 -12.20
C GLY A 734 -10.37 12.70 -12.98
N VAL A 735 -9.63 11.67 -12.58
CA VAL A 735 -8.42 11.17 -13.28
C VAL A 735 -8.74 10.79 -14.72
N ALA A 736 -9.85 10.07 -14.96
CA ALA A 736 -10.29 9.69 -16.30
C ALA A 736 -10.62 10.90 -17.18
N ALA A 737 -11.28 11.91 -16.61
CA ALA A 737 -11.63 13.15 -17.29
C ALA A 737 -10.39 13.96 -17.70
N GLU A 738 -9.44 14.14 -16.78
CA GLU A 738 -8.20 14.88 -17.06
C GLU A 738 -7.31 14.13 -18.06
N LEU A 739 -7.19 12.80 -17.92
CA LEU A 739 -6.51 11.92 -18.87
C LEU A 739 -7.09 12.01 -20.28
N ALA A 740 -8.42 12.00 -20.40
CA ALA A 740 -9.11 12.15 -21.67
C ALA A 740 -8.89 13.53 -22.30
N ALA A 741 -8.97 14.60 -21.49
CA ALA A 741 -8.67 15.97 -21.94
C ALA A 741 -7.22 16.13 -22.43
N TRP A 742 -6.23 15.63 -21.68
CA TRP A 742 -4.82 15.68 -22.09
C TRP A 742 -4.52 14.88 -23.36
N ARG A 743 -5.26 13.79 -23.61
CA ARG A 743 -5.18 13.02 -24.86
C ARG A 743 -5.99 13.62 -26.01
N GLY A 744 -6.61 14.79 -25.83
CA GLY A 744 -7.38 15.47 -26.88
C GLY A 744 -8.72 14.81 -27.19
N ARG A 745 -9.30 14.07 -26.23
CA ARG A 745 -10.62 13.42 -26.33
C ARG A 745 -11.60 13.98 -25.30
N PRO A 746 -12.05 15.25 -25.43
CA PRO A 746 -12.99 15.84 -24.48
C PRO A 746 -14.37 15.17 -24.51
N ASP A 747 -14.72 14.45 -25.60
CA ASP A 747 -15.84 13.51 -25.66
C ASP A 747 -15.77 12.47 -24.52
N ARG A 748 -14.61 11.83 -24.35
CA ARG A 748 -14.41 10.84 -23.29
C ARG A 748 -14.27 11.45 -21.90
N ALA A 749 -13.90 12.73 -21.81
CA ALA A 749 -13.91 13.45 -20.56
C ALA A 749 -15.35 13.72 -20.07
N VAL A 750 -16.26 14.11 -20.97
CA VAL A 750 -17.70 14.23 -20.68
C VAL A 750 -18.29 12.88 -20.26
N ASP A 751 -18.00 11.80 -21.00
CA ASP A 751 -18.48 10.46 -20.63
C ASP A 751 -18.05 10.04 -19.22
N GLY A 752 -16.78 10.25 -18.86
CA GLY A 752 -16.23 9.87 -17.55
C GLY A 752 -16.74 10.74 -16.39
N VAL A 753 -16.95 12.05 -16.61
CA VAL A 753 -17.59 12.93 -15.63
C VAL A 753 -19.05 12.52 -15.41
N ARG A 754 -19.80 12.26 -16.49
CA ARG A 754 -21.19 11.80 -16.40
C ARG A 754 -21.28 10.48 -15.63
N GLU A 755 -20.46 9.49 -15.96
CA GLU A 755 -20.43 8.19 -15.28
C GLU A 755 -20.18 8.33 -13.76
N ALA A 756 -19.27 9.22 -13.35
CA ALA A 756 -19.01 9.48 -11.93
C ALA A 756 -20.16 10.23 -11.24
N LEU A 757 -20.77 11.23 -11.89
CA LEU A 757 -21.91 11.98 -11.35
C LEU A 757 -23.19 11.11 -11.25
N ASP A 758 -23.44 10.27 -12.26
CA ASP A 758 -24.55 9.32 -12.27
C ASP A 758 -24.40 8.28 -11.13
N TRP A 759 -23.16 7.86 -10.82
CA TRP A 759 -22.86 6.98 -9.68
C TRP A 759 -23.13 7.68 -8.34
N ILE A 760 -22.69 8.93 -8.16
CA ILE A 760 -22.97 9.73 -6.94
C ILE A 760 -24.49 9.89 -6.73
N ALA A 761 -25.23 10.18 -7.79
CA ALA A 761 -26.68 10.31 -7.74
C ALA A 761 -27.36 8.98 -7.36
N GLN A 762 -26.88 7.85 -7.88
CA GLN A 762 -27.36 6.51 -7.52
C GLN A 762 -27.01 6.10 -6.07
N ALA A 763 -25.91 6.62 -5.51
CA ALA A 763 -25.54 6.44 -4.11
C ALA A 763 -26.41 7.25 -3.14
N GLY A 764 -27.18 8.24 -3.63
CA GLY A 764 -27.99 9.17 -2.83
C GLY A 764 -27.25 10.44 -2.38
N GLU A 765 -25.95 10.54 -2.66
CA GLU A 765 -25.03 11.56 -2.15
C GLU A 765 -25.04 12.86 -2.99
N GLN A 766 -26.23 13.36 -3.35
CA GLN A 766 -26.43 14.44 -4.34
C GLN A 766 -25.60 15.72 -4.09
N TRP A 767 -25.29 16.04 -2.82
CA TRP A 767 -24.57 17.25 -2.43
C TRP A 767 -23.13 17.01 -1.94
N MET A 768 -22.52 15.90 -2.34
CA MET A 768 -21.10 15.61 -2.13
C MET A 768 -20.20 16.68 -2.78
N MET A 769 -19.24 17.25 -2.04
CA MET A 769 -18.37 18.36 -2.50
C MET A 769 -17.52 17.99 -3.72
N ALA A 770 -17.15 16.70 -3.89
CA ALA A 770 -16.44 16.24 -5.09
C ALA A 770 -17.19 16.52 -6.40
N THR A 771 -18.52 16.65 -6.36
CA THR A 771 -19.35 17.11 -7.47
C THR A 771 -18.93 18.48 -8.00
N ILE A 772 -18.42 19.39 -7.15
CA ILE A 772 -17.89 20.70 -7.58
C ILE A 772 -16.66 20.51 -8.51
N ARG A 773 -15.72 19.64 -8.12
CA ARG A 773 -14.54 19.32 -8.93
C ARG A 773 -14.93 18.60 -10.23
N LEU A 774 -15.76 17.56 -10.14
CA LEU A 774 -16.23 16.79 -11.29
C LEU A 774 -16.98 17.68 -12.29
N ALA A 775 -17.87 18.56 -11.83
CA ALA A 775 -18.55 19.53 -12.66
C ALA A 775 -17.56 20.51 -13.33
N ALA A 776 -16.55 21.03 -12.62
CA ALA A 776 -15.54 21.89 -13.22
C ALA A 776 -14.74 21.19 -14.34
N HIS A 777 -14.39 19.90 -14.19
CA HIS A 777 -13.81 19.11 -15.28
C HIS A 777 -14.78 18.93 -16.46
N GLY A 778 -16.06 18.69 -16.18
CA GLY A 778 -17.11 18.56 -17.21
C GLY A 778 -17.32 19.84 -18.00
N ILE A 779 -17.43 21.00 -17.33
CA ILE A 779 -17.55 22.32 -17.96
C ILE A 779 -16.32 22.60 -18.84
N ALA A 780 -15.11 22.28 -18.37
CA ALA A 780 -13.88 22.42 -19.17
C ALA A 780 -13.91 21.55 -20.45
N ALA A 781 -14.40 20.32 -20.36
CA ALA A 781 -14.54 19.41 -21.49
C ALA A 781 -15.61 19.90 -22.49
N HIS A 782 -16.76 20.36 -22.00
CA HIS A 782 -17.80 20.99 -22.84
C HIS A 782 -17.32 22.29 -23.49
N ALA A 783 -16.50 23.09 -22.81
CA ALA A 783 -15.88 24.29 -23.39
C ALA A 783 -14.85 23.96 -24.48
N ASP A 784 -14.08 22.89 -24.33
CA ASP A 784 -13.15 22.40 -25.38
C ASP A 784 -13.90 21.79 -26.58
N LEU A 785 -15.03 21.09 -26.35
CA LEU A 785 -15.95 20.65 -27.41
C LEU A 785 -16.61 21.83 -28.14
N ALA A 786 -17.21 22.77 -27.42
CA ALA A 786 -17.83 23.97 -28.00
C ALA A 786 -16.82 24.83 -28.78
N THR A 787 -15.59 24.99 -28.28
CA THR A 787 -14.49 25.64 -29.00
C THR A 787 -14.15 24.93 -30.32
N THR A 788 -14.27 23.60 -30.36
CA THR A 788 -14.02 22.79 -31.56
C THR A 788 -15.20 22.88 -32.54
N ALA A 789 -16.43 22.80 -32.06
CA ALA A 789 -17.65 22.97 -32.85
C ALA A 789 -17.72 24.34 -33.53
N ARG A 790 -17.44 25.44 -32.80
CA ARG A 790 -17.31 26.81 -33.38
C ARG A 790 -16.37 26.85 -34.58
N ARG A 791 -15.19 26.24 -34.45
CA ARG A 791 -14.17 26.20 -35.53
C ARG A 791 -14.58 25.35 -36.73
N ALA A 792 -15.51 24.42 -36.55
CA ALA A 792 -16.08 23.61 -37.62
C ALA A 792 -17.38 24.19 -38.22
N GLY A 793 -17.92 25.27 -37.64
CA GLY A 793 -19.25 25.78 -38.00
C GLY A 793 -20.41 24.90 -37.54
N HIS A 794 -20.20 24.05 -36.53
CA HIS A 794 -21.21 23.16 -35.97
C HIS A 794 -21.97 23.84 -34.80
N PRO A 795 -23.23 23.44 -34.53
CA PRO A 795 -23.99 23.94 -33.37
C PRO A 795 -23.27 23.69 -32.03
N VAL A 796 -23.47 24.60 -31.07
CA VAL A 796 -22.85 24.53 -29.73
C VAL A 796 -23.86 24.35 -28.60
N ASP A 797 -25.13 24.57 -28.86
CA ASP A 797 -26.18 24.83 -27.85
C ASP A 797 -26.32 23.68 -26.85
N ALA A 798 -26.21 22.43 -27.32
CA ALA A 798 -26.22 21.23 -26.47
C ALA A 798 -25.00 21.12 -25.54
N HIS A 799 -23.86 21.70 -25.89
CA HIS A 799 -22.70 21.81 -25.00
C HIS A 799 -22.80 23.03 -24.06
N VAL A 800 -23.49 24.10 -24.49
CA VAL A 800 -23.77 25.27 -23.65
C VAL A 800 -24.73 24.88 -22.51
N ALA A 801 -25.90 24.32 -22.84
CA ALA A 801 -26.90 23.93 -21.85
C ALA A 801 -26.37 22.91 -20.82
N GLU A 802 -25.52 21.97 -21.25
CA GLU A 802 -24.94 20.97 -20.34
C GLU A 802 -23.84 21.57 -19.43
N GLY A 803 -23.03 22.51 -19.93
CA GLY A 803 -22.08 23.24 -19.08
C GLY A 803 -22.78 24.15 -18.07
N GLU A 804 -23.88 24.81 -18.45
CA GLU A 804 -24.74 25.56 -17.54
C GLU A 804 -25.39 24.66 -16.48
N ARG A 805 -25.88 23.47 -16.88
CA ARG A 805 -26.43 22.46 -15.96
C ARG A 805 -25.40 22.02 -14.92
N LEU A 806 -24.16 21.75 -15.35
CA LEU A 806 -23.05 21.38 -14.47
C LEU A 806 -22.65 22.52 -13.52
N MET A 807 -22.62 23.77 -13.99
CA MET A 807 -22.33 24.92 -13.12
C MET A 807 -23.45 25.18 -12.10
N SER A 808 -24.70 24.99 -12.52
CA SER A 808 -25.86 25.05 -11.62
C SER A 808 -25.79 23.97 -10.55
N LEU A 809 -25.44 22.73 -10.93
CA LEU A 809 -25.19 21.64 -9.98
C LEU A 809 -24.07 22.00 -8.99
N ALA A 810 -22.92 22.48 -9.46
CA ALA A 810 -21.79 22.87 -8.60
C ALA A 810 -22.15 23.97 -7.59
N ARG A 811 -22.91 25.00 -8.02
CA ARG A 811 -23.42 26.06 -7.12
C ARG A 811 -24.43 25.51 -6.12
N GLN A 812 -25.31 24.60 -6.53
CA GLN A 812 -26.26 23.95 -5.62
C GLN A 812 -25.55 23.05 -4.60
N THR A 813 -24.54 22.27 -5.01
CA THR A 813 -23.67 21.51 -4.09
C THR A 813 -23.01 22.41 -3.06
N ALA A 814 -22.44 23.54 -3.50
CA ALA A 814 -21.79 24.51 -2.61
C ALA A 814 -22.74 25.19 -1.60
N ALA A 815 -24.03 25.31 -1.93
CA ALA A 815 -25.04 25.94 -1.08
C ALA A 815 -25.83 24.96 -0.19
N ASN A 816 -25.98 23.68 -0.59
CA ASN A 816 -26.84 22.70 0.08
C ASN A 816 -26.08 21.54 0.76
N GLY A 817 -24.87 21.23 0.30
CA GLY A 817 -24.02 20.22 0.96
C GLY A 817 -23.41 20.78 2.24
N ARG A 818 -22.91 19.90 3.12
CA ARG A 818 -22.25 20.32 4.37
C ARG A 818 -20.74 20.06 4.26
N PRO A 819 -19.92 21.12 4.13
CA PRO A 819 -18.48 21.03 4.37
C PRO A 819 -18.20 20.56 5.80
N ARG A 820 -17.13 19.81 6.01
CA ARG A 820 -16.77 19.24 7.31
C ARG A 820 -16.60 20.29 8.41
N THR A 821 -16.07 21.46 8.04
CA THR A 821 -15.79 22.61 8.91
C THR A 821 -16.96 23.60 8.98
N GLY A 822 -18.18 23.15 8.65
CA GLY A 822 -19.40 23.97 8.57
C GLY A 822 -19.44 24.99 7.42
N THR A 823 -18.30 25.32 6.81
CA THR A 823 -18.14 26.37 5.80
C THR A 823 -17.26 25.89 4.64
N LEU A 824 -17.53 26.33 3.41
CA LEU A 824 -16.87 25.79 2.22
C LEU A 824 -15.37 26.14 2.19
N GLY A 825 -14.51 25.13 2.33
CA GLY A 825 -13.06 25.25 2.40
C GLY A 825 -12.40 25.81 1.12
N PRO A 826 -11.10 26.17 1.16
CA PRO A 826 -10.39 26.78 0.04
C PRO A 826 -10.42 25.95 -1.25
N GLU A 827 -10.34 24.61 -1.16
CA GLU A 827 -10.46 23.74 -2.34
C GLU A 827 -11.82 23.91 -3.04
N GLY A 828 -12.92 23.80 -2.31
CA GLY A 828 -14.27 23.94 -2.87
C GLY A 828 -14.49 25.30 -3.53
N ARG A 829 -14.02 26.38 -2.90
CA ARG A 829 -14.07 27.74 -3.47
C ARG A 829 -13.22 27.88 -4.74
N ALA A 830 -12.06 27.21 -4.81
CA ALA A 830 -11.19 27.25 -5.97
C ALA A 830 -11.75 26.45 -7.17
N TRP A 831 -12.36 25.29 -6.93
CA TRP A 831 -13.05 24.54 -7.98
C TRP A 831 -14.30 25.26 -8.50
N LEU A 832 -15.06 25.95 -7.65
CA LEU A 832 -16.14 26.85 -8.10
C LEU A 832 -15.61 27.96 -9.02
N ALA A 833 -14.59 28.70 -8.56
CA ALA A 833 -14.02 29.81 -9.34
C ALA A 833 -13.47 29.33 -10.71
N ARG A 834 -12.90 28.11 -10.77
CA ARG A 834 -12.50 27.47 -12.02
C ARG A 834 -13.68 27.08 -12.89
N GLY A 835 -14.76 26.52 -12.32
CA GLY A 835 -15.98 26.19 -13.05
C GLY A 835 -16.57 27.42 -13.73
N GLU A 836 -16.63 28.55 -13.02
CA GLU A 836 -17.10 29.83 -13.54
C GLU A 836 -16.16 30.40 -14.62
N ALA A 837 -14.85 30.24 -14.46
CA ALA A 837 -13.87 30.67 -15.47
C ALA A 837 -13.90 29.80 -16.75
N GLU A 838 -14.09 28.49 -16.63
CA GLU A 838 -14.32 27.59 -17.77
C GLU A 838 -15.69 27.86 -18.43
N LEU A 839 -16.73 28.26 -17.67
CA LEU A 839 -18.03 28.68 -18.22
C LEU A 839 -17.88 29.87 -19.19
N THR A 840 -17.00 30.84 -18.91
CA THR A 840 -16.78 31.97 -19.84
C THR A 840 -16.25 31.54 -21.21
N ARG A 841 -15.54 30.40 -21.27
CA ARG A 841 -15.08 29.79 -22.53
C ARG A 841 -16.20 29.02 -23.25
N LEU A 842 -17.22 28.60 -22.52
CA LEU A 842 -18.37 27.84 -23.02
C LEU A 842 -19.17 28.65 -24.04
N HIS A 843 -19.36 29.95 -23.81
CA HIS A 843 -20.10 30.87 -24.70
C HIS A 843 -19.23 31.43 -25.85
N GLY A 844 -17.97 31.81 -25.56
CA GLY A 844 -17.07 32.39 -26.56
C GLY A 844 -17.46 33.81 -27.00
N PRO A 845 -16.69 34.47 -27.88
CA PRO A 845 -17.10 35.74 -28.48
C PRO A 845 -18.33 35.53 -29.37
N ALA A 846 -19.22 36.51 -29.40
CA ALA A 846 -20.34 36.53 -30.32
C ALA A 846 -19.85 36.53 -31.78
N ALA A 847 -20.65 35.92 -32.67
CA ALA A 847 -20.51 36.16 -34.09
C ALA A 847 -21.27 37.44 -34.43
N ASP A 848 -20.67 38.34 -35.22
CA ASP A 848 -21.33 39.53 -35.76
C ASP A 848 -22.47 39.13 -36.72
N THR A 849 -23.65 38.85 -36.16
CA THR A 849 -24.88 38.65 -36.94
C THR A 849 -25.37 39.99 -37.46
N ALA A 850 -24.98 40.29 -38.71
CA ALA A 850 -25.34 41.52 -39.40
C ALA A 850 -26.84 41.86 -39.25
N ALA A 851 -27.12 43.07 -38.79
CA ALA A 851 -28.47 43.51 -38.44
C ALA A 851 -29.45 43.40 -39.63
N PRO A 852 -30.61 42.74 -39.46
CA PRO A 852 -31.67 42.77 -40.48
C PRO A 852 -32.17 44.20 -40.71
N SER A 853 -32.16 44.64 -41.97
CA SER A 853 -32.70 45.95 -42.35
C SER A 853 -34.21 46.04 -42.10
N ALA A 854 -34.66 47.08 -41.41
CA ALA A 854 -36.06 47.26 -41.03
C ALA A 854 -37.01 47.52 -42.23
N SER A 855 -38.20 46.91 -42.20
CA SER A 855 -39.38 47.41 -42.92
C SER A 855 -40.70 46.92 -42.30
N SER A 856 -41.66 47.84 -42.19
CA SER A 856 -43.13 47.62 -42.10
C SER A 856 -43.73 46.57 -41.13
N ALA A 857 -44.18 47.07 -39.97
CA ALA A 857 -45.45 46.66 -39.32
C ALA A 857 -46.65 47.38 -40.03
N PRO A 858 -47.95 47.31 -39.64
CA PRO A 858 -48.62 46.81 -38.41
C PRO A 858 -49.74 45.74 -38.72
N ALA A 859 -50.67 45.30 -37.85
CA ALA A 859 -51.04 45.48 -36.43
C ALA A 859 -51.44 44.08 -35.86
N GLY A 860 -51.65 43.75 -34.58
CA GLY A 860 -52.20 44.47 -33.42
C GLY A 860 -53.73 44.23 -33.29
N PRO A 861 -54.35 43.96 -32.10
CA PRO A 861 -53.81 43.88 -30.72
C PRO A 861 -54.30 42.66 -29.85
N LEU A 862 -53.78 42.55 -28.60
CA LEU A 862 -54.43 42.16 -27.30
C LEU A 862 -55.44 40.96 -27.20
N ALA A 863 -55.52 40.14 -26.12
CA ALA A 863 -54.99 40.22 -24.75
C ALA A 863 -54.78 38.82 -24.09
N ALA A 864 -54.40 38.78 -22.81
CA ALA A 864 -54.05 37.61 -21.99
C ALA A 864 -55.23 36.69 -21.57
N THR A 865 -54.93 35.40 -21.30
CA THR A 865 -55.01 34.75 -19.96
C THR A 865 -54.66 33.24 -19.99
N THR A 866 -53.95 32.76 -18.96
CA THR A 866 -53.88 31.33 -18.50
C THR A 866 -55.08 31.02 -17.57
N PRO A 867 -55.37 29.75 -17.12
CA PRO A 867 -54.55 28.53 -17.15
C PRO A 867 -55.27 27.18 -17.49
N ALA A 868 -54.47 26.10 -17.52
CA ALA A 868 -54.71 24.73 -17.01
C ALA A 868 -55.77 23.75 -17.62
N ALA A 869 -55.30 22.50 -17.78
CA ALA A 869 -56.03 21.22 -17.81
C ALA A 869 -57.01 20.97 -19.01
N ASP A 870 -57.42 19.75 -19.36
CA ASP A 870 -57.13 18.41 -18.80
C ASP A 870 -57.26 17.31 -19.90
N GLY A 871 -56.87 16.07 -19.58
CA GLY A 871 -57.47 14.86 -20.17
C GLY A 871 -56.76 14.16 -21.34
N GLY A 872 -56.89 12.81 -21.36
CA GLY A 872 -56.68 11.98 -22.55
C GLY A 872 -57.96 11.87 -23.40
N THR A 873 -58.17 10.86 -24.25
CA THR A 873 -57.52 9.54 -24.40
C THR A 873 -57.79 8.95 -25.80
N THR A 874 -57.02 7.92 -26.19
CA THR A 874 -57.36 6.84 -27.17
C THR A 874 -57.87 7.19 -28.58
N ASN A 875 -57.13 6.75 -29.61
CA ASN A 875 -57.60 5.62 -30.44
C ASN A 875 -56.53 5.01 -31.37
N ASP A 876 -56.65 3.69 -31.58
CA ASP A 876 -56.07 2.86 -32.66
C ASP A 876 -56.90 3.11 -33.97
N PRO A 877 -56.64 2.57 -35.21
CA PRO A 877 -55.83 1.37 -35.50
C PRO A 877 -55.06 1.25 -36.85
N ARG A 878 -54.14 0.25 -36.91
CA ARG A 878 -53.95 -0.79 -37.98
C ARG A 878 -52.50 -1.16 -38.36
N SER A 879 -52.21 -2.45 -38.16
CA SER A 879 -51.29 -3.40 -38.84
C SER A 879 -51.17 -3.23 -40.38
N PRO A 880 -50.14 -3.79 -41.10
CA PRO A 880 -49.50 -5.10 -40.81
C PRO A 880 -47.98 -5.29 -41.08
N ARG A 881 -47.50 -6.52 -40.76
CA ARG A 881 -46.19 -7.09 -41.15
C ARG A 881 -46.25 -7.75 -42.56
N PRO A 882 -45.12 -8.27 -43.09
CA PRO A 882 -44.96 -9.75 -43.04
C PRO A 882 -43.52 -10.31 -42.84
N ASP A 883 -43.48 -11.50 -42.24
CA ASP A 883 -42.63 -12.69 -42.50
C ASP A 883 -41.11 -12.78 -42.21
N THR A 884 -40.56 -14.00 -42.42
CA THR A 884 -39.47 -14.71 -41.69
C THR A 884 -38.59 -15.52 -42.70
N PRO A 885 -37.75 -16.58 -42.41
CA PRO A 885 -37.34 -17.26 -41.15
C PRO A 885 -35.86 -17.76 -41.02
N GLY A 886 -35.52 -18.29 -39.82
CA GLY A 886 -34.52 -19.38 -39.61
C GLY A 886 -33.04 -19.01 -39.35
N THR A 887 -32.18 -19.86 -38.75
CA THR A 887 -32.41 -21.12 -37.98
C THR A 887 -31.15 -21.57 -37.19
N SER A 888 -31.34 -22.27 -36.05
CA SER A 888 -30.44 -23.32 -35.47
C SER A 888 -29.12 -22.91 -34.75
N THR A 889 -28.52 -23.63 -33.77
CA THR A 889 -28.94 -24.54 -32.64
C THR A 889 -27.72 -24.79 -31.69
N ARG A 890 -27.96 -25.18 -30.41
CA ARG A 890 -27.04 -25.62 -29.31
C ARG A 890 -26.66 -24.49 -28.34
N ALA A 891 -26.96 -24.48 -27.03
CA ALA A 891 -27.25 -25.52 -26.01
C ALA A 891 -26.00 -26.30 -25.50
N SER A 892 -25.79 -26.57 -24.21
CA SER A 892 -26.75 -26.62 -23.07
C SER A 892 -26.14 -26.26 -21.69
N HIS A 893 -27.03 -26.21 -20.69
CA HIS A 893 -26.84 -26.30 -19.23
C HIS A 893 -26.74 -24.97 -18.44
N THR A 894 -27.38 -24.81 -17.26
CA THR A 894 -28.29 -25.73 -16.54
C THR A 894 -29.41 -25.03 -15.73
N GLN A 895 -30.31 -25.83 -15.18
CA GLN A 895 -31.58 -25.52 -14.50
C GLN A 895 -31.50 -24.84 -13.11
N ALA A 896 -32.63 -24.25 -12.72
CA ALA A 896 -33.05 -23.97 -11.34
C ALA A 896 -34.43 -24.62 -11.07
N ILE A 897 -34.85 -24.75 -9.80
CA ILE A 897 -36.17 -25.29 -9.37
C ILE A 897 -36.77 -24.37 -8.29
N ALA A 898 -38.10 -24.25 -8.27
CA ALA A 898 -38.87 -23.36 -7.41
C ALA A 898 -39.44 -24.06 -6.13
N PRO A 899 -39.85 -23.31 -5.09
CA PRO A 899 -40.46 -23.86 -3.87
C PRO A 899 -41.96 -24.18 -4.04
N LEU A 900 -42.54 -24.88 -3.04
CA LEU A 900 -43.96 -25.22 -2.94
C LEU A 900 -44.60 -24.64 -1.66
N GLU A 901 -45.90 -24.36 -1.71
CA GLU A 901 -46.70 -23.84 -0.59
C GLU A 901 -47.49 -24.94 0.15
N SER A 902 -47.85 -24.68 1.42
CA SER A 902 -49.24 -24.73 1.97
C SER A 902 -49.29 -25.07 3.47
N GLY A 903 -50.33 -24.60 4.20
CA GLY A 903 -50.76 -25.19 5.49
C GLY A 903 -50.85 -24.29 6.74
N THR A 904 -51.88 -23.45 6.84
CA THR A 904 -52.46 -22.94 8.12
C THR A 904 -53.41 -24.00 8.75
N PRO A 905 -53.99 -23.88 10.00
CA PRO A 905 -54.52 -22.66 10.65
C PRO A 905 -54.53 -22.60 12.21
N ALA A 906 -55.34 -21.67 12.75
CA ALA A 906 -55.99 -21.60 14.09
C ALA A 906 -55.46 -20.57 15.12
N SER A 907 -56.32 -20.19 16.08
CA SER A 907 -56.30 -18.86 16.74
C SER A 907 -56.91 -18.79 18.16
N THR A 908 -56.40 -17.86 18.98
CA THR A 908 -57.03 -17.14 20.14
C THR A 908 -56.03 -16.05 20.62
N GLY A 909 -56.37 -14.93 21.27
CA GLY A 909 -57.67 -14.25 21.53
C GLY A 909 -57.56 -13.14 22.62
N SER A 910 -58.31 -12.02 22.47
CA SER A 910 -58.64 -11.00 23.52
C SER A 910 -57.70 -9.79 23.86
N ALA A 911 -57.67 -8.78 22.97
CA ALA A 911 -58.27 -7.42 23.09
C ALA A 911 -58.10 -6.44 24.32
N VAL A 912 -58.25 -5.12 24.02
CA VAL A 912 -58.63 -3.94 24.88
C VAL A 912 -57.54 -3.38 25.83
N THR A 913 -57.21 -2.06 25.96
CA THR A 913 -57.48 -0.74 25.29
C THR A 913 -56.37 0.26 25.73
N GLY A 914 -56.08 1.42 25.13
CA GLY A 914 -56.69 2.16 24.00
C GLY A 914 -55.90 3.45 23.65
N LEU A 915 -56.35 4.21 22.63
CA LEU A 915 -55.68 5.40 22.03
C LEU A 915 -56.17 6.75 22.63
N PRO A 916 -55.64 7.92 22.20
CA PRO A 916 -56.09 8.57 20.96
C PRO A 916 -54.98 8.85 19.92
N GLU A 917 -55.38 9.14 18.68
CA GLU A 917 -54.49 9.39 17.53
C GLU A 917 -54.01 10.85 17.39
N THR A 918 -53.01 11.07 16.52
CA THR A 918 -52.96 12.20 15.56
C THR A 918 -52.28 11.73 14.27
N ASP A 919 -52.82 12.13 13.12
CA ASP A 919 -52.39 11.67 11.79
C ASP A 919 -51.11 12.35 11.26
N GLY A 920 -50.44 11.71 10.29
CA GLY A 920 -49.32 12.34 9.59
C GLY A 920 -48.43 11.43 8.72
N SER A 921 -48.97 10.44 8.01
CA SER A 921 -48.14 9.56 7.16
C SER A 921 -47.79 10.20 5.82
N THR A 922 -46.49 10.29 5.49
CA THR A 922 -46.05 10.36 4.09
C THR A 922 -44.66 9.76 3.91
N THR A 923 -44.54 8.86 2.95
CA THR A 923 -43.39 8.01 2.64
C THR A 923 -42.06 8.77 2.46
N GLY A 924 -41.04 8.39 3.23
CA GLY A 924 -39.62 8.63 2.94
C GLY A 924 -38.86 7.30 2.88
N GLY A 925 -38.12 7.05 1.80
CA GLY A 925 -37.26 5.86 1.69
C GLY A 925 -35.96 6.00 2.51
N PRO A 926 -35.30 4.89 2.89
CA PRO A 926 -34.06 4.95 3.64
C PRO A 926 -32.94 5.54 2.78
N GLY A 927 -32.49 6.73 3.14
CA GLY A 927 -31.26 7.31 2.60
C GLY A 927 -30.05 6.64 3.24
N ARG A 928 -29.23 5.97 2.43
CA ARG A 928 -27.90 5.50 2.86
C ARG A 928 -26.98 6.69 3.09
N ALA A 929 -26.09 6.58 4.07
CA ALA A 929 -25.09 7.58 4.39
C ALA A 929 -23.77 6.88 4.72
N ALA A 930 -22.73 7.18 3.93
CA ALA A 930 -21.47 6.43 3.93
C ALA A 930 -20.39 7.07 4.81
N PRO A 931 -19.42 6.28 5.34
CA PRO A 931 -18.48 6.77 6.34
C PRO A 931 -17.38 7.66 5.74
N VAL A 932 -17.51 8.97 5.96
CA VAL A 932 -16.38 9.92 6.01
C VAL A 932 -15.52 9.97 4.73
N ALA A 933 -16.12 10.27 3.58
CA ALA A 933 -15.39 10.87 2.46
C ALA A 933 -15.01 12.34 2.79
N GLY A 934 -14.36 12.55 3.93
CA GLY A 934 -14.53 13.73 4.78
C GLY A 934 -13.66 14.96 4.48
N ALA A 935 -12.86 14.96 3.42
CA ALA A 935 -12.40 16.18 2.76
C ALA A 935 -13.37 16.62 1.63
N VAL A 936 -14.52 15.94 1.53
CA VAL A 936 -15.36 15.91 0.32
C VAL A 936 -16.87 15.70 0.59
N ALA A 937 -17.35 15.34 1.80
CA ALA A 937 -18.79 15.06 2.03
C ALA A 937 -19.27 15.14 3.50
N ALA A 938 -20.47 15.70 3.72
CA ALA A 938 -21.38 15.44 4.88
C ALA A 938 -22.82 15.97 4.65
N LEU A 939 -23.80 15.42 5.40
CA LEU A 939 -25.27 15.67 5.48
C LEU A 939 -25.77 15.19 6.89
N THR A 940 -26.96 15.41 7.50
CA THR A 940 -28.22 16.21 7.34
C THR A 940 -28.98 16.18 8.69
N ARG A 941 -30.00 16.99 9.07
CA ARG A 941 -30.57 18.26 8.54
C ARG A 941 -30.87 19.25 9.70
N ASP A 942 -32.14 19.56 10.00
CA ASP A 942 -32.70 20.52 11.01
C ASP A 942 -34.23 20.23 11.17
N PRO A 943 -34.95 20.55 12.28
CA PRO A 943 -35.49 21.91 12.50
C PRO A 943 -35.58 22.41 13.98
N GLY A 944 -35.17 23.66 14.27
CA GLY A 944 -35.96 24.50 15.20
C GLY A 944 -35.28 25.50 16.18
N GLY A 945 -34.91 26.69 15.68
CA GLY A 945 -35.27 27.99 16.29
C GLY A 945 -34.76 28.39 17.69
N ALA A 946 -33.76 29.28 17.73
CA ALA A 946 -33.55 30.26 18.81
C ALA A 946 -32.91 31.55 18.25
N THR A 947 -33.32 32.72 18.73
CA THR A 947 -32.84 34.04 18.26
C THR A 947 -31.84 34.67 19.23
N VAL A 948 -30.56 34.80 18.84
CA VAL A 948 -29.62 35.72 19.49
C VAL A 948 -28.73 36.41 18.45
N ASP A 949 -28.77 37.75 18.51
CA ASP A 949 -27.80 38.77 18.12
C ASP A 949 -26.49 38.37 17.40
N THR A 950 -26.23 39.00 16.23
CA THR A 950 -24.96 38.88 15.48
C THR A 950 -24.35 40.25 15.22
N GLY A 951 -23.46 40.68 16.12
CA GLY A 951 -22.66 41.90 15.96
C GLY A 951 -21.48 41.72 14.99
N ASP A 952 -21.27 42.73 14.16
CA ASP A 952 -20.11 42.96 13.27
C ASP A 952 -19.64 41.81 12.35
N ALA A 953 -20.24 41.76 11.16
CA ALA A 953 -19.66 41.16 9.95
C ALA A 953 -19.59 42.19 8.80
N THR A 954 -19.11 43.40 9.11
CA THR A 954 -19.23 44.58 8.24
C THR A 954 -18.04 44.73 7.28
N LEU A 955 -18.07 44.10 6.09
CA LEU A 955 -17.29 44.56 4.92
C LEU A 955 -17.79 44.03 3.55
N LEU A 956 -19.11 44.05 3.33
CA LEU A 956 -19.72 43.95 2.00
C LEU A 956 -20.49 45.23 1.68
N GLY A 957 -19.85 46.16 0.97
CA GLY A 957 -20.52 47.34 0.41
C GLY A 957 -21.26 46.97 -0.86
N GLY A 958 -22.59 46.92 -0.82
CA GLY A 958 -23.42 46.69 -2.00
C GLY A 958 -23.64 47.98 -2.83
N PRO A 959 -23.81 47.87 -4.15
CA PRO A 959 -24.32 48.96 -4.98
C PRO A 959 -25.83 48.83 -5.16
N ASP A 960 -26.62 49.73 -4.55
CA ASP A 960 -27.98 49.98 -5.01
C ASP A 960 -27.92 50.68 -6.37
N GLY A 961 -28.44 50.02 -7.41
CA GLY A 961 -28.40 50.54 -8.78
C GLY A 961 -29.13 49.64 -9.76
N SER A 962 -30.38 49.98 -10.07
CA SER A 962 -31.22 49.30 -11.06
C SER A 962 -30.76 49.58 -12.50
N GLY A 963 -29.62 49.00 -12.88
CA GLY A 963 -29.07 49.02 -14.24
C GLY A 963 -29.08 47.62 -14.87
N THR A 964 -29.50 47.52 -16.14
CA THR A 964 -29.56 46.26 -16.90
C THR A 964 -28.16 45.74 -17.21
N ALA A 965 -27.73 44.67 -16.54
CA ALA A 965 -26.42 44.04 -16.74
C ALA A 965 -26.34 43.10 -17.98
N GLU A 966 -27.02 43.45 -19.07
CA GLU A 966 -26.93 42.76 -20.37
C GLU A 966 -25.86 43.41 -21.28
N ALA A 967 -24.58 43.29 -20.90
CA ALA A 967 -23.44 43.50 -21.81
C ALA A 967 -22.14 42.88 -21.24
N HIS A 968 -21.31 42.31 -22.14
CA HIS A 968 -19.98 41.70 -21.91
C HIS A 968 -19.91 40.18 -21.67
N LEU A 969 -20.50 39.39 -22.56
CA LEU A 969 -20.18 37.95 -22.72
C LEU A 969 -19.04 37.67 -23.72
N ASP A 970 -18.38 38.69 -24.24
CA ASP A 970 -17.40 38.55 -25.32
C ASP A 970 -15.99 38.21 -24.84
N ARG A 971 -15.54 37.02 -25.25
CA ARG A 971 -14.22 36.40 -24.98
C ARG A 971 -14.11 35.83 -23.53
N PRO A 972 -13.18 34.88 -23.28
CA PRO A 972 -12.99 34.32 -21.93
C PRO A 972 -12.64 35.41 -20.91
N ASP A 973 -13.32 35.41 -19.76
CA ASP A 973 -13.17 36.48 -18.77
C ASP A 973 -11.82 36.38 -18.05
N VAL A 974 -10.99 37.39 -18.26
CA VAL A 974 -9.70 37.55 -17.59
C VAL A 974 -9.88 37.68 -16.08
N GLU A 975 -10.94 38.31 -15.60
CA GLU A 975 -11.18 38.46 -14.17
C GLU A 975 -11.59 37.14 -13.52
N ALA A 976 -12.45 36.33 -14.16
CA ALA A 976 -12.77 34.97 -13.71
C ALA A 976 -11.51 34.09 -13.63
N TRP A 977 -10.64 34.18 -14.63
CA TRP A 977 -9.37 33.46 -14.61
C TRP A 977 -8.38 33.99 -13.56
N GLN A 978 -8.38 35.29 -13.25
CA GLN A 978 -7.65 35.86 -12.11
C GLN A 978 -8.22 35.36 -10.77
N ARG A 979 -9.56 35.36 -10.60
CA ARG A 979 -10.26 34.82 -9.42
C ARG A 979 -9.89 33.34 -9.20
N ALA A 980 -9.87 32.52 -10.26
CA ALA A 980 -9.46 31.11 -10.19
C ALA A 980 -7.98 30.94 -9.79
N VAL A 981 -7.05 31.72 -10.38
CA VAL A 981 -5.63 31.69 -10.01
C VAL A 981 -5.41 32.12 -8.56
N ALA A 982 -6.12 33.14 -8.08
CA ALA A 982 -6.07 33.58 -6.69
C ALA A 982 -6.64 32.52 -5.73
N ALA A 983 -7.76 31.88 -6.09
CA ALA A 983 -8.44 30.91 -5.24
C ALA A 983 -7.61 29.64 -4.97
N PHE A 984 -6.86 29.12 -5.96
CA PHE A 984 -5.89 28.02 -5.72
C PHE A 984 -4.62 28.45 -4.97
N GLY A 985 -4.49 29.73 -4.59
CA GLY A 985 -3.34 30.30 -3.90
C GLY A 985 -3.07 29.77 -2.48
N TYR A 986 -3.94 28.92 -1.92
CA TYR A 986 -3.72 28.25 -0.62
C TYR A 986 -2.64 27.15 -0.66
N GLY A 987 -2.07 26.86 -1.84
CA GLY A 987 -0.95 25.91 -2.02
C GLY A 987 -1.22 24.78 -3.00
N ALA A 988 -2.33 24.80 -3.74
CA ALA A 988 -2.63 23.85 -4.81
C ALA A 988 -1.85 24.17 -6.10
N VAL A 989 -0.54 23.94 -6.07
CA VAL A 989 0.41 24.51 -7.05
C VAL A 989 0.15 24.09 -8.50
N TYR A 990 -0.25 22.84 -8.73
CA TYR A 990 -0.52 22.33 -10.09
C TYR A 990 -1.79 22.95 -10.69
N GLU A 991 -2.87 22.99 -9.93
CA GLU A 991 -4.15 23.57 -10.38
C GLU A 991 -4.04 25.09 -10.57
N GLN A 992 -3.25 25.79 -9.73
CA GLN A 992 -2.94 27.19 -9.98
C GLN A 992 -2.16 27.36 -11.31
N ALA A 993 -1.16 26.53 -11.60
CA ALA A 993 -0.41 26.60 -12.87
C ALA A 993 -1.30 26.30 -14.10
N LEU A 994 -2.26 25.39 -13.98
CA LEU A 994 -3.30 25.16 -14.99
C LEU A 994 -4.19 26.39 -15.21
N CYS A 995 -4.63 27.04 -14.14
CA CYS A 995 -5.40 28.27 -14.22
C CYS A 995 -4.56 29.43 -14.80
N ARG A 996 -3.27 29.54 -14.49
CA ARG A 996 -2.36 30.55 -15.08
C ARG A 996 -2.18 30.36 -16.59
N ARG A 997 -2.12 29.11 -17.09
CA ARG A 997 -2.15 28.84 -18.55
C ARG A 997 -3.44 29.37 -19.19
N ARG A 998 -4.59 29.11 -18.57
CA ARG A 998 -5.90 29.56 -19.08
C ARG A 998 -6.06 31.09 -19.01
N LEU A 999 -5.56 31.72 -17.93
CA LEU A 999 -5.47 33.17 -17.80
C LEU A 999 -4.61 33.79 -18.93
N ALA A 1000 -3.46 33.21 -19.24
CA ALA A 1000 -2.65 33.65 -20.37
C ALA A 1000 -3.36 33.46 -21.72
N GLU A 1001 -4.11 32.36 -21.91
CA GLU A 1001 -4.94 32.14 -23.11
C GLU A 1001 -6.06 33.19 -23.23
N ALA A 1002 -6.63 33.68 -22.13
CA ALA A 1002 -7.61 34.77 -22.10
C ALA A 1002 -6.99 36.15 -22.38
N LEU A 1003 -5.86 36.47 -21.73
CA LEU A 1003 -5.10 37.71 -21.93
C LEU A 1003 -4.59 37.85 -23.38
N LEU A 1004 -4.06 36.78 -23.97
CA LEU A 1004 -3.72 36.74 -25.39
C LEU A 1004 -4.94 36.94 -26.30
N GLY A 1005 -6.13 36.54 -25.86
CA GLY A 1005 -7.40 36.86 -26.52
C GLY A 1005 -7.82 38.33 -26.46
N ARG A 1006 -7.14 39.16 -25.65
CA ARG A 1006 -7.30 40.63 -25.57
C ARG A 1006 -6.07 41.39 -26.11
N ASP A 1007 -5.08 40.67 -26.66
CA ASP A 1007 -3.75 41.15 -27.04
C ASP A 1007 -2.88 41.68 -25.87
N ASP A 1008 -3.24 41.36 -24.62
CA ASP A 1008 -2.51 41.72 -23.38
C ASP A 1008 -1.25 40.85 -23.19
N ARG A 1009 -0.23 41.06 -24.03
CA ARG A 1009 0.92 40.14 -24.17
C ARG A 1009 1.86 40.07 -22.98
N ASP A 1010 2.18 41.20 -22.34
CA ASP A 1010 3.16 41.20 -21.24
C ASP A 1010 2.61 40.53 -19.97
N PRO A 1011 1.36 40.81 -19.53
CA PRO A 1011 0.70 40.03 -18.48
C PRO A 1011 0.57 38.54 -18.85
N ALA A 1012 0.24 38.21 -20.11
CA ALA A 1012 0.19 36.82 -20.56
C ALA A 1012 1.57 36.13 -20.48
N ALA A 1013 2.65 36.84 -20.81
CA ALA A 1013 4.01 36.32 -20.74
C ALA A 1013 4.43 36.02 -19.29
N GLU A 1014 4.08 36.88 -18.34
CA GLU A 1014 4.28 36.63 -16.90
C GLU A 1014 3.57 35.34 -16.45
N GLN A 1015 2.27 35.21 -16.75
CA GLN A 1015 1.48 34.04 -16.32
C GLN A 1015 1.96 32.74 -16.99
N LEU A 1016 2.46 32.78 -18.22
CA LEU A 1016 3.07 31.63 -18.88
C LEU A 1016 4.40 31.21 -18.23
N ARG A 1017 5.26 32.16 -17.83
CA ARG A 1017 6.54 31.86 -17.15
C ARG A 1017 6.31 31.24 -15.77
N LEU A 1018 5.44 31.85 -14.96
CA LEU A 1018 5.06 31.34 -13.64
C LEU A 1018 4.46 29.92 -13.71
N ALA A 1019 3.74 29.61 -14.79
CA ALA A 1019 3.24 28.25 -15.02
C ALA A 1019 4.32 27.27 -15.52
N ASP A 1020 5.28 27.71 -16.36
CA ASP A 1020 6.34 26.83 -16.91
C ASP A 1020 7.42 26.51 -15.87
N GLU A 1021 7.69 27.40 -14.92
CA GLU A 1021 8.52 27.13 -13.74
C GLU A 1021 7.93 25.98 -12.92
N VAL A 1022 6.65 26.08 -12.54
CA VAL A 1022 5.94 25.03 -11.78
C VAL A 1022 5.85 23.74 -12.59
N ALA A 1023 5.49 23.81 -13.87
CA ALA A 1023 5.38 22.63 -14.73
C ALA A 1023 6.74 21.91 -14.90
N THR A 1024 7.84 22.67 -15.00
CA THR A 1024 9.20 22.12 -15.04
C THR A 1024 9.59 21.50 -13.71
N ARG A 1025 9.36 22.19 -12.58
CA ARG A 1025 9.68 21.71 -11.22
C ARG A 1025 8.98 20.40 -10.87
N LEU A 1026 7.73 20.23 -11.30
CA LEU A 1026 6.93 19.02 -11.04
C LEU A 1026 7.19 17.88 -12.06
N ALA A 1027 7.95 18.14 -13.13
CA ALA A 1027 8.00 17.30 -14.33
C ALA A 1027 6.62 17.05 -14.98
N ALA A 1028 5.73 18.06 -14.91
CA ALA A 1028 4.37 18.02 -15.43
C ALA A 1028 4.33 18.15 -16.97
N LYS A 1029 4.85 17.14 -17.67
CA LYS A 1029 5.07 17.14 -19.11
C LYS A 1029 3.86 17.60 -19.97
N PRO A 1030 2.61 17.15 -19.73
CA PRO A 1030 1.46 17.58 -20.53
C PRO A 1030 1.22 19.11 -20.46
N LEU A 1031 1.40 19.68 -19.26
CA LEU A 1031 1.30 21.10 -19.00
C LEU A 1031 2.47 21.87 -19.62
N SER A 1032 3.72 21.42 -19.42
CA SER A 1032 4.89 22.03 -20.07
C SER A 1032 4.73 22.08 -21.59
N ASP A 1033 4.29 20.98 -22.21
CA ASP A 1033 4.12 20.93 -23.66
C ASP A 1033 2.92 21.78 -24.14
N ALA A 1034 1.90 22.02 -23.28
CA ALA A 1034 0.82 22.96 -23.56
C ALA A 1034 1.28 24.42 -23.47
N LEU A 1035 2.01 24.78 -22.42
CA LEU A 1035 2.59 26.11 -22.23
C LEU A 1035 3.52 26.47 -23.41
N ARG A 1036 4.40 25.55 -23.81
CA ARG A 1036 5.27 25.70 -24.98
C ARG A 1036 4.48 25.88 -26.28
N ARG A 1037 3.32 25.21 -26.46
CA ARG A 1037 2.45 25.41 -27.63
C ARG A 1037 1.81 26.81 -27.62
N THR A 1038 1.32 27.29 -26.48
CA THR A 1038 0.72 28.62 -26.36
C THR A 1038 1.77 29.73 -26.52
N ALA A 1039 2.92 29.61 -25.86
CA ALA A 1039 4.05 30.55 -25.98
C ALA A 1039 4.59 30.65 -27.42
N ARG A 1040 4.76 29.52 -28.13
CA ARG A 1040 5.19 29.52 -29.55
C ARG A 1040 4.18 30.20 -30.47
N ARG A 1041 2.87 30.05 -30.22
CA ARG A 1041 1.82 30.76 -30.98
C ARG A 1041 1.85 32.27 -30.72
N ALA A 1042 2.05 32.67 -29.46
CA ALA A 1042 2.14 34.08 -29.04
C ALA A 1042 3.49 34.75 -29.35
N ARG A 1043 4.53 33.98 -29.72
CA ARG A 1043 5.93 34.40 -29.85
C ARG A 1043 6.55 34.89 -28.52
N ILE A 1044 6.14 34.28 -27.41
CA ILE A 1044 6.62 34.57 -26.05
C ILE A 1044 7.77 33.62 -25.67
N ALA A 1045 8.80 34.15 -24.98
CA ALA A 1045 9.88 33.37 -24.38
C ALA A 1045 9.57 33.03 -22.90
N LEU A 1046 9.75 31.75 -22.55
CA LEU A 1046 9.34 31.17 -21.25
C LEU A 1046 10.41 31.23 -20.14
N GLY A 1047 11.61 31.75 -20.42
CA GLY A 1047 12.65 31.95 -19.42
C GLY A 1047 13.78 32.82 -19.95
N ASP A 1048 14.74 33.16 -19.09
CA ASP A 1048 15.86 34.08 -19.35
C ASP A 1048 16.98 33.45 -20.20
N ALA A 1049 16.59 32.73 -21.25
CA ALA A 1049 17.49 32.41 -22.34
C ALA A 1049 17.87 33.72 -23.06
N VAL A 1050 19.08 34.21 -22.79
CA VAL A 1050 19.76 35.17 -23.67
C VAL A 1050 19.58 34.70 -25.10
N VAL A 1051 19.10 35.57 -25.99
CA VAL A 1051 18.81 35.22 -27.39
C VAL A 1051 20.11 35.11 -28.18
N VAL A 1052 20.85 34.03 -27.92
CA VAL A 1052 21.59 33.34 -28.97
C VAL A 1052 20.55 32.98 -30.02
N ARG A 1053 20.59 33.68 -31.15
CA ARG A 1053 19.75 33.34 -32.30
C ARG A 1053 20.17 31.94 -32.74
N ASP A 1054 19.22 31.01 -32.86
CA ASP A 1054 19.43 29.81 -33.64
C ASP A 1054 19.80 30.27 -35.07
N GLU A 1055 21.08 30.13 -35.43
CA GLU A 1055 21.46 30.17 -36.83
C GLU A 1055 20.87 28.92 -37.49
N VAL A 1056 19.76 29.11 -38.20
CA VAL A 1056 19.16 28.08 -39.04
C VAL A 1056 20.25 27.60 -40.00
N ASP A 1057 20.69 26.35 -39.83
CA ASP A 1057 21.73 25.72 -40.66
C ASP A 1057 21.39 25.96 -42.14
N PRO A 1058 22.20 26.75 -42.89
CA PRO A 1058 21.88 27.07 -44.27
C PRO A 1058 21.98 25.82 -45.16
N PHE A 1059 22.56 24.73 -44.67
CA PHE A 1059 22.73 23.48 -45.39
C PHE A 1059 21.67 22.44 -45.02
N THR A 1060 21.21 21.71 -46.03
CA THR A 1060 20.60 20.41 -45.79
C THR A 1060 21.65 19.44 -45.22
N PRO A 1061 21.26 18.39 -44.46
CA PRO A 1061 22.21 17.39 -43.94
C PRO A 1061 23.11 16.77 -45.01
N ARG A 1062 22.62 16.69 -46.26
CA ARG A 1062 23.38 16.17 -47.41
C ARG A 1062 24.42 17.16 -47.93
N GLU A 1063 24.10 18.46 -47.92
CA GLU A 1063 25.06 19.52 -48.25
C GLU A 1063 26.13 19.64 -47.16
N ARG A 1064 25.75 19.54 -45.87
CA ARG A 1064 26.70 19.51 -44.74
C ARG A 1064 27.69 18.34 -44.87
N ALA A 1065 27.20 17.13 -45.15
CA ALA A 1065 28.07 15.96 -45.37
C ALA A 1065 29.04 16.12 -46.56
N VAL A 1066 28.59 16.70 -47.68
CA VAL A 1066 29.46 17.02 -48.82
C VAL A 1066 30.52 18.07 -48.44
N LEU A 1067 30.12 19.12 -47.72
CA LEU A 1067 31.02 20.19 -47.26
C LEU A 1067 32.11 19.67 -46.33
N THR A 1068 31.77 18.82 -45.34
CA THR A 1068 32.75 18.21 -44.42
C THR A 1068 33.79 17.36 -45.16
N LEU A 1069 33.39 16.51 -46.11
CA LEU A 1069 34.34 15.68 -46.87
C LEU A 1069 35.18 16.51 -47.86
N VAL A 1070 34.60 17.56 -48.45
CA VAL A 1070 35.30 18.53 -49.30
C VAL A 1070 36.35 19.33 -48.52
N ALA A 1071 36.09 19.64 -47.25
CA ALA A 1071 37.04 20.25 -46.31
C ALA A 1071 38.15 19.27 -45.90
N ALA A 1072 37.82 17.99 -45.69
CA ALA A 1072 38.79 16.88 -45.50
C ALA A 1072 39.58 16.51 -46.79
N GLY A 1073 39.70 17.44 -47.74
CA GLY A 1073 40.53 17.33 -48.94
C GLY A 1073 40.03 16.36 -50.03
N ARG A 1074 38.85 15.73 -49.89
CA ARG A 1074 38.38 14.70 -50.82
C ARG A 1074 38.05 15.26 -52.21
N THR A 1075 38.40 14.52 -53.26
CA THR A 1075 37.97 14.80 -54.65
C THR A 1075 36.49 14.47 -54.84
N ASN A 1076 35.84 15.05 -55.86
CA ASN A 1076 34.39 14.86 -56.04
C ASN A 1076 34.02 13.39 -56.30
N ARG A 1077 34.88 12.60 -56.98
CA ARG A 1077 34.79 11.14 -57.07
C ARG A 1077 34.81 10.46 -55.70
N GLN A 1078 35.79 10.77 -54.84
CA GLN A 1078 35.90 10.17 -53.51
C GLN A 1078 34.72 10.52 -52.60
N VAL A 1079 34.24 11.77 -52.63
CA VAL A 1079 33.01 12.17 -51.92
C VAL A 1079 31.79 11.41 -52.47
N GLY A 1080 31.79 11.09 -53.76
CA GLY A 1080 30.75 10.29 -54.40
C GLY A 1080 30.75 8.84 -53.91
N GLU A 1081 31.93 8.22 -53.86
CA GLU A 1081 32.16 6.87 -53.34
C GLU A 1081 31.79 6.78 -51.85
N GLU A 1082 32.29 7.71 -51.02
CA GLU A 1082 32.10 7.75 -49.56
C GLU A 1082 30.65 8.08 -49.14
N LEU A 1083 29.88 8.76 -50.00
CA LEU A 1083 28.46 9.07 -49.77
C LEU A 1083 27.49 8.22 -50.62
N PHE A 1084 27.96 7.28 -51.43
CA PHE A 1084 27.15 6.48 -52.37
C PHE A 1084 26.30 7.31 -53.37
N ILE A 1085 26.90 8.33 -54.01
CA ILE A 1085 26.27 9.15 -55.06
C ILE A 1085 27.22 9.45 -56.21
N SER A 1086 26.68 9.80 -57.40
CA SER A 1086 27.54 10.13 -58.54
C SER A 1086 28.37 11.40 -58.31
N GLU A 1087 29.56 11.47 -58.91
CA GLU A 1087 30.41 12.67 -58.92
C GLU A 1087 29.69 13.91 -59.49
N LYS A 1088 28.76 13.71 -60.43
CA LYS A 1088 27.89 14.76 -60.96
C LYS A 1088 26.91 15.28 -59.89
N THR A 1089 26.37 14.38 -59.06
CA THR A 1089 25.51 14.73 -57.91
C THR A 1089 26.29 15.52 -56.85
N VAL A 1090 27.52 15.07 -56.51
CA VAL A 1090 28.43 15.81 -55.60
C VAL A 1090 28.69 17.21 -56.13
N SER A 1091 28.97 17.34 -57.42
CA SER A 1091 29.25 18.63 -58.06
C SER A 1091 28.03 19.58 -58.02
N VAL A 1092 26.80 19.06 -58.15
CA VAL A 1092 25.57 19.85 -57.97
C VAL A 1092 25.37 20.32 -56.53
N HIS A 1093 25.65 19.46 -55.52
CA HIS A 1093 25.63 19.89 -54.12
C HIS A 1093 26.70 20.94 -53.84
N LEU A 1094 27.92 20.76 -54.34
CA LEU A 1094 29.02 21.70 -54.17
C LEU A 1094 28.71 23.08 -54.78
N SER A 1095 28.08 23.13 -55.95
CA SER A 1095 27.61 24.41 -56.53
C SER A 1095 26.51 25.09 -55.68
N ARG A 1096 25.62 24.33 -55.03
CA ARG A 1096 24.63 24.88 -54.09
C ARG A 1096 25.27 25.40 -52.80
N ILE A 1097 26.27 24.67 -52.27
CA ILE A 1097 27.06 25.09 -51.11
C ILE A 1097 27.83 26.38 -51.41
N MET A 1098 28.51 26.45 -52.56
CA MET A 1098 29.22 27.65 -53.03
C MET A 1098 28.25 28.84 -53.15
N ALA A 1099 27.10 28.66 -53.79
CA ALA A 1099 26.08 29.71 -53.92
C ALA A 1099 25.51 30.18 -52.57
N LYS A 1100 25.28 29.27 -51.61
CA LYS A 1100 24.80 29.60 -50.25
C LYS A 1100 25.84 30.35 -49.41
N LEU A 1101 27.13 30.14 -49.65
CA LEU A 1101 28.22 30.83 -48.94
C LEU A 1101 28.67 32.12 -49.62
N GLY A 1102 28.33 32.32 -50.90
CA GLY A 1102 28.83 33.41 -51.74
C GLY A 1102 30.20 33.14 -52.35
N ALA A 1103 30.68 31.90 -52.33
CA ALA A 1103 32.01 31.51 -52.79
C ALA A 1103 32.04 31.23 -54.30
N SER A 1104 33.12 31.64 -54.97
CA SER A 1104 33.39 31.35 -56.38
C SER A 1104 34.10 30.00 -56.62
N ARG A 1105 34.77 29.44 -55.60
CA ARG A 1105 35.60 28.23 -55.69
C ARG A 1105 35.41 27.29 -54.50
N ARG A 1106 35.66 25.98 -54.69
CA ARG A 1106 35.48 24.97 -53.61
C ARG A 1106 36.36 25.19 -52.37
N ALA A 1107 37.56 25.75 -52.52
CA ALA A 1107 38.45 26.04 -51.39
C ALA A 1107 37.97 27.28 -50.60
N GLU A 1108 37.44 28.27 -51.30
CA GLU A 1108 36.83 29.48 -50.72
C GLU A 1108 35.56 29.14 -49.94
N ALA A 1109 34.73 28.21 -50.44
CA ALA A 1109 33.59 27.67 -49.70
C ALA A 1109 34.00 26.94 -48.40
N VAL A 1110 35.14 26.24 -48.38
CA VAL A 1110 35.66 25.62 -47.16
C VAL A 1110 36.16 26.68 -46.18
N ALA A 1111 36.92 27.68 -46.63
CA ALA A 1111 37.39 28.78 -45.79
C ALA A 1111 36.22 29.55 -45.15
N VAL A 1112 35.24 29.99 -45.95
CA VAL A 1112 34.05 30.71 -45.45
C VAL A 1112 33.19 29.83 -44.52
N ALA A 1113 33.24 28.50 -44.64
CA ALA A 1113 32.57 27.60 -43.71
C ALA A 1113 33.30 27.46 -42.35
N TYR A 1114 34.64 27.56 -42.33
CA TYR A 1114 35.42 27.63 -41.08
C TYR A 1114 35.29 29.01 -40.42
N ASP A 1115 35.41 30.11 -41.18
CA ASP A 1115 35.28 31.49 -40.67
C ASP A 1115 33.91 31.75 -40.01
N ARG A 1116 32.86 31.03 -40.45
CA ARG A 1116 31.49 31.11 -39.89
C ARG A 1116 31.18 30.00 -38.87
N GLY A 1117 32.15 29.19 -38.45
CA GLY A 1117 31.94 28.09 -37.49
C GLY A 1117 31.02 26.96 -37.99
N LEU A 1118 30.68 26.93 -39.28
CA LEU A 1118 29.80 25.92 -39.89
C LEU A 1118 30.50 24.56 -40.04
N LEU A 1119 31.84 24.56 -40.00
CA LEU A 1119 32.71 23.41 -39.80
C LEU A 1119 33.57 23.62 -38.55
N SER A 1120 33.71 22.59 -37.71
CA SER A 1120 34.68 22.58 -36.62
C SER A 1120 36.06 22.15 -37.12
N GLU A 1121 37.13 22.78 -36.62
CA GLU A 1121 38.48 22.25 -36.81
C GLU A 1121 38.59 20.87 -36.17
N ALA A 1122 39.09 19.89 -36.93
CA ALA A 1122 39.38 18.57 -36.40
C ALA A 1122 40.69 18.65 -35.61
N SER A 1123 40.61 18.55 -34.29
CA SER A 1123 41.75 18.59 -33.38
C SER A 1123 42.66 17.35 -33.55
N GLY A 1124 43.58 17.42 -34.51
CA GLY A 1124 44.50 16.34 -34.83
C GLY A 1124 45.73 16.79 -35.64
N GLN A 1125 46.89 16.76 -34.98
CA GLN A 1125 48.24 16.77 -35.56
C GLN A 1125 48.67 18.01 -36.36
N ARG A 1126 49.17 19.01 -35.62
CA ARG A 1126 50.59 19.40 -35.71
C ARG A 1126 51.22 19.45 -34.32
#